data_AF-A0A370Q8U9-F1
#
_entry.id   AF-A0A370Q8U9-F1
#
_cell.length_a   1.000
_cell.length_b   1.000
_cell.length_c   1.000
_cell.angle_alpha   90.00
_cell.angle_beta   90.00
_cell.angle_gamma   90.00
#
_symmetry.space_group_name_H-M   'P 1'
#
loop_
_entity.id
_entity.type
_entity.pdbx_description
1 polymer ?
#
loop_
_entity_poly.entity_id
_entity_poly.type
_entity_poly.pdbx_seq_one_letter_code
_entity_poly.pdbx_strand_id
1 'polypeptide(L)'
;MKQLVTLLFLFTTILASQAQDCTMAATIPYFEDFSAGTPDCWTYEDTDNANPVWTYNNGVDITGNGTNDPVMVMIPPNVGTTQKDDWAFTRKLDLTAGNEYVIEIDYNAFNLGNATASENFELVITDAPSSTATFSTVLGTYNDFLQQGTFPGQNDGNDIKNQAYTASELFIPATSGEYYVAIHALGTNGAEGGGFFVFNASVEDITINCNAATVPYYEDFSTGNPPCFAVEDTDGILPVWSYNDSVDIDGDGTNDPIYSNISPGVQFPDKDDWVFSRGVALEAGTTYYLSAHYNAVDLGQATSIENFEFFVLDEQSSTAPFQQLLNTYNDITQQGEFPGMNNGNDLKAQAYLAEEGFTPTTTGTYYVGVHAIDASASGGALLLFDVGVDTQPSVPLCNEPATIPYTEDFSDGTPDCWEYEDADAQTPVWAFNDTVDIDGDGTNDMFVNVIPNNVSQLEKDDWAFTKGLALNSANEYKIEIDYNALNLGNLTASENFELVITDGQNSGAIVETLATFQNIMQQGEFPGMNNGNDLRSMAYTASETFTPPTTGEYFVAIHTTGTNGTDAGGFLVFDVSVTLNIPPSDGELIILPTTGFVSSVNYNGSAAAGYDTQTHFLWNETTGFETIGGVVPAPGIGGKTGISDDGLTIGASSLNTTNNLIELSMYDVATQTWTPLGGLGGDDGIEASSSHAISGDASTIVGLGYTAGTNTPHAVRWTETEGVIDLGSTVAGAFSRANATNLDGTIIGGWQDTASGFRQGAVWTNGVQQTIDTANGDPVGGVETVSNDGAWVGGEGSFANNFQAYLWSEDSGLVNIGPALTPGYRGFTTGLNEDGTIAVGNYRPNGVPAVFGEGFIWTEALGILNLNDYATTLGIDLQGVNLSLPLDISADGTTIVGTGKDSNGDSVGFVLKLEPTILDTEDITANTQFAIYPNPAENVLNVKGDTTIDSVTIYSITGQQVLFTEIAAQEKAVTISALRAGMYIVNVVAGDNSKSFKLLKK
;
A
#
# COMPACT_ATOMS: atom_id res chain seq x y z
N MET A 1 18.86 21.32 7.68
CA MET A 1 17.58 21.08 8.38
C MET A 1 17.90 20.26 9.63
N LYS A 2 18.12 20.90 10.79
CA LYS A 2 18.34 20.22 12.07
C LYS A 2 17.40 20.89 13.07
N GLN A 3 16.29 20.23 13.37
CA GLN A 3 15.37 20.62 14.43
C GLN A 3 15.08 19.41 15.30
N LEU A 4 14.98 19.69 16.61
CA LEU A 4 14.54 18.82 17.70
C LEU A 4 15.46 17.65 18.05
N VAL A 5 16.19 17.79 19.17
CA VAL A 5 15.81 17.19 20.47
C VAL A 5 16.42 18.05 21.58
N THR A 6 15.60 18.73 22.38
CA THR A 6 16.01 19.30 23.67
C THR A 6 15.13 18.68 24.73
N LEU A 7 15.62 17.64 25.40
CA LEU A 7 14.92 17.03 26.53
C LEU A 7 15.40 17.69 27.83
N LEU A 8 14.60 18.63 28.33
CA LEU A 8 14.85 19.38 29.55
C LEU A 8 14.52 18.49 30.78
N PHE A 9 15.54 17.90 31.42
CA PHE A 9 15.38 17.28 32.74
C PHE A 9 15.40 18.35 33.84
N LEU A 10 14.23 18.69 34.36
CA LEU A 10 14.06 19.60 35.50
C LEU A 10 14.17 18.81 36.81
N PHE A 11 15.36 18.72 37.41
CA PHE A 11 15.51 18.32 38.82
C PHE A 11 15.89 19.53 39.67
N THR A 12 14.94 20.03 40.45
CA THR A 12 15.19 21.00 41.52
C THR A 12 15.73 20.26 42.73
N THR A 13 17.03 20.41 43.02
CA THR A 13 17.58 20.10 44.34
C THR A 13 18.37 21.31 44.84
N ILE A 14 17.95 21.82 46.00
CA ILE A 14 18.68 22.80 46.78
C ILE A 14 19.91 22.07 47.34
N LEU A 15 21.09 22.35 46.81
CA LEU A 15 22.35 21.93 47.42
C LEU A 15 23.23 23.15 47.66
N ALA A 16 23.58 23.32 48.94
CA ALA A 16 24.68 24.16 49.37
C ALA A 16 25.94 23.77 48.59
N SER A 17 26.75 24.76 48.20
CA SER A 17 28.05 24.57 47.56
C SER A 17 28.96 23.72 48.47
N GLN A 18 28.93 22.41 48.29
CA GLN A 18 29.96 21.50 48.75
C GLN A 18 31.12 21.70 47.77
N ALA A 19 32.32 22.01 48.27
CA ALA A 19 33.51 22.06 47.42
C ALA A 19 33.69 20.71 46.70
N GLN A 20 33.92 20.73 45.40
CA GLN A 20 34.12 19.55 44.56
C GLN A 20 35.37 18.78 45.01
N ASP A 21 35.27 17.45 45.18
CA ASP A 21 36.40 16.61 45.58
C ASP A 21 37.29 16.28 44.38
N CYS A 22 38.37 17.03 44.23
CA CYS A 22 39.34 16.88 43.13
C CYS A 22 40.20 15.59 43.22
N THR A 23 40.01 14.76 44.25
CA THR A 23 40.75 13.49 44.38
C THR A 23 40.10 12.32 43.64
N MET A 24 38.81 12.44 43.29
CA MET A 24 38.06 11.43 42.54
C MET A 24 38.02 11.74 41.04
N ALA A 25 38.22 10.70 40.23
CA ALA A 25 38.04 10.78 38.78
C ALA A 25 36.58 11.14 38.42
N ALA A 26 36.40 11.93 37.36
CA ALA A 26 35.08 12.19 36.77
C ALA A 26 34.64 10.99 35.92
N THR A 27 33.34 10.74 35.90
CA THR A 27 32.72 9.79 34.96
C THR A 27 32.48 10.45 33.61
N ILE A 28 32.54 9.68 32.54
CA ILE A 28 32.18 10.11 31.17
C ILE A 28 30.65 10.01 30.99
N PRO A 29 29.97 10.96 30.31
CA PRO A 29 30.53 12.14 29.64
C PRO A 29 31.02 13.21 30.60
N TYR A 30 32.17 13.81 30.27
CA TYR A 30 32.77 14.95 30.96
C TYR A 30 32.64 16.20 30.07
N PHE A 31 32.19 17.31 30.64
CA PHE A 31 32.12 18.59 29.95
C PHE A 31 32.47 19.72 30.92
N GLU A 32 33.36 20.61 30.48
CA GLU A 32 33.75 21.83 31.18
C GLU A 32 33.43 23.05 30.31
N ASP A 33 32.51 23.90 30.78
CA ASP A 33 32.21 25.20 30.18
C ASP A 33 32.81 26.31 31.04
N PHE A 34 33.85 26.98 30.55
CA PHE A 34 34.54 28.03 31.29
C PHE A 34 33.68 29.27 31.52
N SER A 35 32.49 29.39 30.91
CA SER A 35 31.56 30.47 31.21
C SER A 35 30.79 30.28 32.52
N ALA A 36 30.78 29.06 33.08
CA ALA A 36 30.03 28.71 34.29
C ALA A 36 30.72 29.15 35.62
N GLY A 37 31.99 29.56 35.57
CA GLY A 37 32.77 29.91 36.75
C GLY A 37 34.23 29.48 36.61
N THR A 38 35.06 29.82 37.61
CA THR A 38 36.44 29.36 37.63
C THR A 38 36.45 27.82 37.59
N PRO A 39 37.14 27.19 36.62
CA PRO A 39 37.09 25.74 36.46
C PRO A 39 37.66 25.05 37.70
N ASP A 40 36.82 24.24 38.34
CA ASP A 40 37.18 23.50 39.54
C ASP A 40 38.08 22.30 39.14
N CYS A 41 39.14 22.05 39.92
CA CYS A 41 40.03 20.91 39.76
C CYS A 41 40.92 20.88 38.49
N TRP A 42 40.91 21.92 37.65
CA TRP A 42 41.93 22.10 36.63
C TRP A 42 43.27 22.45 37.26
N THR A 43 44.35 21.93 36.69
CA THR A 43 45.72 22.19 37.15
C THR A 43 46.55 22.76 36.02
N TYR A 44 47.44 23.70 36.35
CA TYR A 44 48.26 24.40 35.38
C TYR A 44 49.73 24.21 35.75
N GLU A 45 50.56 23.88 34.76
CA GLU A 45 52.01 23.77 34.91
C GLU A 45 52.68 24.88 34.08
N ASP A 46 53.47 25.70 34.77
CA ASP A 46 54.35 26.71 34.17
C ASP A 46 55.74 26.07 33.99
N THR A 47 55.97 25.48 32.82
CA THR A 47 57.14 24.61 32.59
C THR A 47 58.40 25.44 32.39
N ASP A 48 58.28 26.55 31.65
CA ASP A 48 59.41 27.40 31.30
C ASP A 48 59.69 28.53 32.32
N ASN A 49 58.82 28.72 33.32
CA ASN A 49 58.85 29.81 34.31
C ASN A 49 58.81 31.22 33.65
N ALA A 50 58.18 31.35 32.49
CA ALA A 50 58.02 32.59 31.75
C ALA A 50 56.56 33.05 31.67
N ASN A 51 56.34 34.30 31.26
CA ASN A 51 54.99 34.79 30.94
C ASN A 51 54.79 34.79 29.43
N PRO A 52 53.56 34.57 28.93
CA PRO A 52 52.30 34.45 29.69
C PRO A 52 51.99 33.02 30.18
N VAL A 53 51.36 32.90 31.35
CA VAL A 53 50.85 31.64 31.91
C VAL A 53 49.32 31.52 31.76
N TRP A 54 48.78 30.30 31.83
CA TRP A 54 47.34 30.05 31.82
C TRP A 54 46.63 30.80 32.95
N THR A 55 45.57 31.54 32.62
CA THR A 55 44.79 32.34 33.57
C THR A 55 43.30 32.30 33.23
N TYR A 56 42.45 32.23 34.25
CA TYR A 56 41.01 32.40 34.10
C TYR A 56 40.62 33.89 34.14
N ASN A 57 39.90 34.37 33.13
CA ASN A 57 39.48 35.76 33.02
C ASN A 57 37.95 35.85 32.96
N ASN A 58 37.35 36.65 33.86
CA ASN A 58 35.89 36.91 33.92
C ASN A 58 35.55 38.40 33.81
N GLY A 59 36.50 39.21 33.34
CA GLY A 59 36.43 40.67 33.33
C GLY A 59 36.12 41.30 31.97
N VAL A 60 35.96 40.49 30.92
CA VAL A 60 35.94 40.93 29.52
C VAL A 60 34.65 40.53 28.86
N ASP A 61 33.99 41.46 28.18
CA ASP A 61 32.84 41.21 27.30
C ASP A 61 33.36 40.85 25.91
N ILE A 62 33.35 39.55 25.59
CA ILE A 62 33.89 38.98 24.36
C ILE A 62 32.87 39.12 23.23
N THR A 63 31.62 38.81 23.52
CA THR A 63 30.51 38.79 22.57
C THR A 63 29.97 40.18 22.23
N GLY A 64 30.25 41.18 23.06
CA GLY A 64 29.79 42.56 22.91
C GLY A 64 28.34 42.78 23.37
N ASN A 65 27.80 41.88 24.18
CA ASN A 65 26.41 41.91 24.62
C ASN A 65 26.20 42.70 25.93
N GLY A 66 27.28 43.27 26.50
CA GLY A 66 27.29 44.01 27.75
C GLY A 66 27.46 43.15 29.00
N THR A 67 27.69 41.84 28.86
CA THR A 67 28.01 40.92 29.95
C THR A 67 29.43 40.39 29.79
N ASN A 68 30.16 40.25 30.90
CA ASN A 68 31.50 39.66 30.81
C ASN A 68 31.36 38.17 30.50
N ASP A 69 32.13 37.69 29.53
CA ASP A 69 32.23 36.31 29.10
C ASP A 69 33.45 35.68 29.79
N PRO A 70 33.25 34.80 30.78
CA PRO A 70 34.37 34.14 31.43
C PRO A 70 34.99 33.09 30.52
N VAL A 71 36.33 32.99 30.56
CA VAL A 71 37.10 32.17 29.62
C VAL A 71 38.49 31.84 30.19
N MET A 72 39.07 30.73 29.76
CA MET A 72 40.46 30.39 30.04
C MET A 72 41.37 30.96 28.96
N VAL A 73 42.40 31.72 29.35
CA VAL A 73 43.23 32.47 28.41
C VAL A 73 44.71 32.46 28.76
N MET A 74 45.53 32.68 27.74
CA MET A 74 46.95 32.95 27.86
C MET A 74 47.33 34.12 26.94
N ILE A 75 47.42 35.32 27.50
CA ILE A 75 47.58 36.58 26.74
C ILE A 75 48.88 37.28 27.14
N PRO A 76 49.85 37.46 26.23
CA PRO A 76 51.04 38.25 26.47
C PRO A 76 50.72 39.75 26.44
N PRO A 77 51.55 40.61 27.08
CA PRO A 77 51.32 42.05 27.10
C PRO A 77 51.48 42.74 25.74
N ASN A 78 52.22 42.14 24.80
CA ASN A 78 52.38 42.60 23.42
C ASN A 78 52.58 41.37 22.50
N VAL A 79 52.31 41.54 21.20
CA VAL A 79 52.63 40.53 20.16
C VAL A 79 54.14 40.26 20.12
N GLY A 80 54.56 38.99 19.99
CA GLY A 80 55.99 38.63 19.88
C GLY A 80 56.24 37.12 19.68
N THR A 81 57.50 36.72 19.43
CA THR A 81 57.92 35.32 19.19
C THR A 81 58.02 34.47 20.47
N THR A 82 57.25 34.80 21.51
CA THR A 82 57.38 34.14 22.82
C THR A 82 56.80 32.73 22.72
N GLN A 83 57.63 31.71 22.93
CA GLN A 83 57.15 30.35 23.18
C GLN A 83 56.36 30.33 24.48
N LYS A 84 55.33 29.49 24.55
CA LYS A 84 54.40 29.40 25.67
C LYS A 84 54.36 27.95 26.14
N ASP A 85 55.47 27.42 26.66
CA ASP A 85 55.67 25.98 26.95
C ASP A 85 54.91 25.53 28.22
N ASP A 86 53.61 25.80 28.28
CA ASP A 86 52.79 25.75 29.48
C ASP A 86 51.56 24.87 29.28
N TRP A 87 51.24 24.10 30.31
CA TRP A 87 50.23 23.05 30.25
C TRP A 87 49.01 23.37 31.10
N ALA A 88 47.83 23.13 30.57
CA ALA A 88 46.57 23.11 31.31
C ALA A 88 46.00 21.69 31.28
N PHE A 89 45.75 21.10 32.44
CA PHE A 89 45.18 19.76 32.59
C PHE A 89 43.75 19.87 33.12
N THR A 90 42.85 19.11 32.49
CA THR A 90 41.51 18.82 33.01
C THR A 90 41.58 18.22 34.40
N ARG A 91 40.42 18.03 35.03
CA ARG A 91 40.35 17.12 36.17
C ARG A 91 40.65 15.69 35.73
N LYS A 92 40.98 14.84 36.69
CA LYS A 92 41.14 13.40 36.49
C LYS A 92 39.86 12.77 35.93
N LEU A 93 39.97 11.89 34.93
CA LEU A 93 38.88 11.17 34.24
C LEU A 93 39.10 9.65 34.32
N ASP A 94 38.03 8.87 34.45
CA ASP A 94 38.07 7.40 34.46
C ASP A 94 37.71 6.86 33.06
N LEU A 95 38.69 6.30 32.35
CA LEU A 95 38.53 5.78 30.99
C LEU A 95 38.71 4.25 30.97
N THR A 96 37.87 3.55 30.20
CA THR A 96 37.81 2.08 30.13
C THR A 96 38.50 1.58 28.87
N ALA A 97 39.38 0.59 29.00
CA ALA A 97 40.09 -0.03 27.88
C ALA A 97 39.14 -0.51 26.78
N GLY A 98 39.47 -0.21 25.53
CA GLY A 98 38.72 -0.65 24.36
C GLY A 98 37.46 0.16 24.03
N ASN A 99 36.99 1.02 24.95
CA ASN A 99 35.99 2.02 24.60
C ASN A 99 36.65 3.15 23.80
N GLU A 100 35.99 3.63 22.76
CA GLU A 100 36.43 4.80 22.03
C GLU A 100 35.83 6.07 22.65
N TYR A 101 36.67 7.07 22.82
CA TYR A 101 36.29 8.37 23.39
C TYR A 101 36.58 9.47 22.38
N VAL A 102 35.65 10.41 22.23
CA VAL A 102 35.87 11.67 21.52
C VAL A 102 36.24 12.75 22.54
N ILE A 103 37.31 13.49 22.27
CA ILE A 103 37.82 14.57 23.11
C ILE A 103 37.78 15.85 22.30
N GLU A 104 37.02 16.83 22.77
CA GLU A 104 36.87 18.10 22.05
C GLU A 104 37.27 19.31 22.90
N ILE A 105 37.82 20.32 22.23
CA ILE A 105 38.15 21.62 22.83
C ILE A 105 37.79 22.73 21.87
N ASP A 106 36.99 23.68 22.33
CA ASP A 106 36.74 24.92 21.59
C ASP A 106 37.76 25.99 21.94
N TYR A 107 38.43 26.52 20.92
CA TYR A 107 39.57 27.42 21.08
C TYR A 107 39.65 28.51 20.00
N ASN A 108 40.38 29.59 20.27
CA ASN A 108 40.64 30.65 19.30
C ASN A 108 41.93 31.44 19.63
N ALA A 109 42.49 32.11 18.63
CA ALA A 109 43.59 33.05 18.84
C ALA A 109 43.07 34.48 19.01
N PHE A 110 43.91 35.35 19.59
CA PHE A 110 43.62 36.77 19.79
C PHE A 110 44.78 37.62 19.30
N ASN A 111 44.48 38.48 18.33
CA ASN A 111 45.52 39.04 17.47
C ASN A 111 46.29 40.23 18.08
N LEU A 112 45.86 40.76 19.24
CA LEU A 112 46.47 41.90 19.96
C LEU A 112 46.83 43.11 19.06
N GLY A 113 46.01 43.35 18.03
CA GLY A 113 46.22 44.45 17.06
C GLY A 113 47.07 44.10 15.84
N ASN A 114 47.45 42.83 15.68
CA ASN A 114 48.16 42.31 14.52
C ASN A 114 47.46 41.08 13.93
N ALA A 115 46.80 41.26 12.78
CA ALA A 115 46.00 40.21 12.15
C ALA A 115 46.76 38.94 11.72
N THR A 116 48.10 38.96 11.69
CA THR A 116 48.92 37.78 11.38
C THR A 116 49.45 37.05 12.62
N ALA A 117 49.09 37.50 13.83
CA ALA A 117 49.52 36.82 15.05
C ALA A 117 48.82 35.46 15.18
N SER A 118 49.61 34.39 15.22
CA SER A 118 49.14 33.00 15.29
C SER A 118 49.45 32.35 16.63
N GLU A 119 48.72 31.29 16.93
CA GLU A 119 48.95 30.42 18.10
C GLU A 119 49.04 28.96 17.67
N ASN A 120 49.62 28.14 18.55
CA ASN A 120 49.86 26.71 18.39
C ASN A 120 49.61 26.00 19.73
N PHE A 121 49.03 24.79 19.69
CA PHE A 121 48.95 23.91 20.85
C PHE A 121 48.91 22.43 20.46
N GLU A 122 49.17 21.56 21.42
CA GLU A 122 48.93 20.12 21.34
C GLU A 122 47.82 19.70 22.30
N LEU A 123 46.95 18.81 21.83
CA LEU A 123 45.98 18.11 22.65
C LEU A 123 46.58 16.76 23.06
N VAL A 124 46.68 16.50 24.36
CA VAL A 124 47.48 15.39 24.90
C VAL A 124 46.69 14.61 25.94
N ILE A 125 46.83 13.28 25.98
CA ILE A 125 46.38 12.46 27.11
C ILE A 125 47.57 12.08 27.97
N THR A 126 47.43 12.25 29.28
CA THR A 126 48.46 11.93 30.29
C THR A 126 47.90 11.09 31.44
N ASP A 127 48.74 10.33 32.13
CA ASP A 127 48.37 9.58 33.36
C ASP A 127 48.61 10.38 34.67
N ALA A 128 49.17 11.58 34.56
CA ALA A 128 49.35 12.52 35.66
C ALA A 128 49.28 13.97 35.12
N PRO A 129 48.85 14.95 35.92
CA PRO A 129 48.74 16.34 35.46
C PRO A 129 50.12 17.04 35.47
N SER A 130 51.05 16.55 34.65
CA SER A 130 52.38 17.10 34.43
C SER A 130 52.92 16.69 33.06
N SER A 131 53.65 17.59 32.42
CA SER A 131 54.48 17.39 31.23
C SER A 131 55.51 16.27 31.37
N THR A 132 55.77 15.80 32.61
CA THR A 132 56.67 14.68 32.92
C THR A 132 55.94 13.38 33.29
N ALA A 133 54.64 13.28 32.98
CA ALA A 133 53.83 12.09 33.17
C ALA A 133 54.45 10.82 32.56
N THR A 134 54.21 9.66 33.18
CA THR A 134 54.79 8.39 32.73
C THR A 134 54.15 7.88 31.45
N PHE A 135 52.86 8.18 31.26
CA PHE A 135 52.14 8.04 30.00
C PHE A 135 51.78 9.44 29.51
N SER A 136 52.18 9.76 28.28
CA SER A 136 51.85 11.01 27.60
C SER A 136 51.77 10.72 26.11
N THR A 137 50.62 10.95 25.49
CA THR A 137 50.42 10.80 24.05
C THR A 137 49.76 12.03 23.46
N VAL A 138 50.38 12.61 22.44
CA VAL A 138 49.77 13.69 21.66
C VAL A 138 48.71 13.07 20.77
N LEU A 139 47.47 13.56 20.88
CA LEU A 139 46.35 13.16 20.03
C LEU A 139 46.34 13.98 18.75
N GLY A 140 46.49 15.31 18.89
CA GLY A 140 46.53 16.25 17.77
C GLY A 140 47.46 17.43 18.02
N THR A 141 48.01 17.98 16.94
CA THR A 141 48.85 19.19 16.96
C THR A 141 48.23 20.25 16.05
N TYR A 142 47.88 21.39 16.63
CA TYR A 142 47.16 22.47 15.97
C TYR A 142 48.10 23.66 15.82
N ASN A 143 48.42 24.02 14.57
CA ASN A 143 49.42 25.04 14.25
C ASN A 143 48.82 26.22 13.49
N ASP A 144 49.42 27.38 13.71
CA ASP A 144 49.26 28.64 13.02
C ASP A 144 47.82 29.13 12.92
N PHE A 145 46.98 28.82 13.91
CA PHE A 145 45.60 29.28 13.92
C PHE A 145 45.54 30.77 14.26
N LEU A 146 44.73 31.49 13.47
CA LEU A 146 44.54 32.93 13.57
C LEU A 146 43.18 33.23 14.22
N GLN A 147 43.03 34.44 14.74
CA GLN A 147 41.76 34.89 15.31
C GLN A 147 40.63 34.80 14.27
N GLN A 148 39.56 34.09 14.63
CA GLN A 148 38.28 34.13 13.94
C GLN A 148 37.30 35.02 14.71
N GLY A 149 36.45 35.76 14.00
CA GLY A 149 35.51 36.69 14.61
C GLY A 149 36.11 38.01 15.13
N THR A 150 35.24 38.93 15.54
CA THR A 150 35.63 40.27 15.99
C THR A 150 35.74 40.36 17.52
N PHE A 151 36.56 41.29 18.01
CA PHE A 151 36.70 41.56 19.45
C PHE A 151 36.84 43.07 19.75
N PRO A 152 36.07 43.63 20.72
CA PRO A 152 34.88 43.00 21.29
C PRO A 152 33.84 42.80 20.19
N GLY A 153 33.05 41.73 20.30
CA GLY A 153 31.98 41.41 19.36
C GLY A 153 30.91 42.51 19.27
N GLN A 154 29.94 42.33 18.38
CA GLN A 154 28.79 43.25 18.22
C GLN A 154 27.46 42.60 18.59
N ASN A 155 27.49 41.44 19.27
CA ASN A 155 26.33 40.62 19.60
C ASN A 155 25.50 40.18 18.36
N ASP A 156 26.18 39.95 17.23
CA ASP A 156 25.61 39.51 15.95
C ASP A 156 26.05 38.08 15.56
N GLY A 157 26.73 37.38 16.47
CA GLY A 157 27.29 36.04 16.24
C GLY A 157 28.68 36.03 15.58
N ASN A 158 29.21 37.19 15.18
CA ASN A 158 30.56 37.33 14.61
C ASN A 158 31.58 37.79 15.66
N ASP A 159 31.77 36.98 16.70
CA ASP A 159 32.71 37.22 17.80
C ASP A 159 33.65 36.04 18.01
N ILE A 160 34.74 36.25 18.75
CA ILE A 160 35.78 35.22 18.91
C ILE A 160 35.30 33.96 19.65
N LYS A 161 34.17 33.99 20.38
CA LYS A 161 33.61 32.83 21.06
C LYS A 161 32.74 32.02 20.12
N ASN A 162 31.83 32.67 19.40
CA ASN A 162 30.92 32.02 18.45
C ASN A 162 31.61 31.55 17.16
N GLN A 163 32.80 32.09 16.87
CA GLN A 163 33.64 31.69 15.73
C GLN A 163 34.84 30.84 16.16
N ALA A 164 34.82 30.26 17.37
CA ALA A 164 35.89 29.39 17.85
C ALA A 164 36.10 28.19 16.91
N TYR A 165 37.34 27.74 16.81
CA TYR A 165 37.65 26.44 16.22
C TYR A 165 37.35 25.35 17.24
N THR A 166 37.10 24.14 16.74
CA THR A 166 36.99 22.94 17.57
C THR A 166 38.12 21.98 17.19
N ALA A 167 38.93 21.59 18.18
CA ALA A 167 39.80 20.42 18.08
C ALA A 167 38.96 19.21 18.50
N SER A 168 38.99 18.12 17.73
CA SER A 168 38.22 16.91 17.99
C SER A 168 39.09 15.70 17.66
N GLU A 169 39.40 14.89 18.67
CA GLU A 169 40.31 13.75 18.56
C GLU A 169 39.70 12.49 19.17
N LEU A 170 40.01 11.34 18.57
CA LEU A 170 39.60 10.02 19.09
C LEU A 170 40.71 9.42 19.94
N PHE A 171 40.32 8.79 21.05
CA PHE A 171 41.23 8.05 21.92
C PHE A 171 40.62 6.75 22.41
N ILE A 172 41.33 5.64 22.16
CA ILE A 172 41.02 4.31 22.72
C ILE A 172 42.11 3.97 23.74
N PRO A 173 41.83 3.98 25.05
CA PRO A 173 42.82 3.57 26.04
C PRO A 173 43.14 2.09 25.89
N ALA A 174 44.43 1.75 25.88
CA ALA A 174 44.89 0.36 25.87
C ALA A 174 44.69 -0.35 27.23
N THR A 175 44.53 0.42 28.31
CA THR A 175 44.32 -0.07 29.67
C THR A 175 43.30 0.81 30.38
N SER A 176 42.36 0.21 31.13
CA SER A 176 41.42 1.01 31.94
C SER A 176 42.19 1.71 33.06
N GLY A 177 41.89 2.98 33.30
CA GLY A 177 42.62 3.76 34.30
C GLY A 177 42.22 5.23 34.36
N GLU A 178 42.93 5.95 35.22
CA GLU A 178 42.73 7.37 35.46
C GLU A 178 43.63 8.20 34.52
N TYR A 179 43.04 9.09 33.73
CA TYR A 179 43.71 9.90 32.73
C TYR A 179 43.38 11.39 32.89
N TYR A 180 44.15 12.24 32.21
CA TYR A 180 43.95 13.68 32.10
C TYR A 180 44.06 14.08 30.63
N VAL A 181 43.08 14.84 30.14
CA VAL A 181 43.23 15.63 28.91
C VAL A 181 44.03 16.87 29.24
N ALA A 182 45.06 17.16 28.45
CA ALA A 182 45.95 18.29 28.62
C ALA A 182 46.03 19.14 27.34
N ILE A 183 46.09 20.44 27.52
CA ILE A 183 46.34 21.45 26.49
C ILE A 183 47.76 21.95 26.72
N HIS A 184 48.65 21.60 25.82
CA HIS A 184 50.03 22.07 25.82
C HIS A 184 50.13 23.26 24.86
N ALA A 185 50.20 24.48 25.40
CA ALA A 185 50.45 25.64 24.57
C ALA A 185 51.88 25.58 24.01
N LEU A 186 52.09 26.09 22.78
CA LEU A 186 53.42 26.10 22.15
C LEU A 186 53.86 27.53 21.75
N GLY A 187 52.91 28.47 21.66
CA GLY A 187 53.16 29.82 21.16
C GLY A 187 52.97 29.90 19.64
N THR A 188 53.93 30.47 18.90
CA THR A 188 53.85 30.61 17.42
C THR A 188 55.05 29.96 16.73
N ASN A 189 54.86 29.46 15.51
CA ASN A 189 55.95 29.02 14.62
C ASN A 189 56.49 30.19 13.78
N GLY A 190 55.82 31.35 13.80
CA GLY A 190 56.12 32.55 13.02
C GLY A 190 56.84 33.67 13.81
N ALA A 191 56.84 34.88 13.24
CA ALA A 191 57.52 36.04 13.84
C ALA A 191 56.74 36.72 14.98
N GLU A 192 55.44 36.43 15.13
CA GLU A 192 54.51 37.22 15.94
C GLU A 192 53.39 36.31 16.49
N GLY A 193 53.36 36.11 17.81
CA GLY A 193 52.33 35.36 18.55
C GLY A 193 51.41 36.29 19.34
N GLY A 194 50.14 35.89 19.46
CA GLY A 194 49.04 36.66 20.04
C GLY A 194 48.62 36.14 21.42
N GLY A 195 47.31 36.15 21.70
CA GLY A 195 46.70 35.50 22.86
C GLY A 195 46.00 34.20 22.47
N PHE A 196 45.89 33.26 23.42
CA PHE A 196 45.23 31.97 23.23
C PHE A 196 44.00 31.87 24.14
N PHE A 197 42.85 31.51 23.58
CA PHE A 197 41.56 31.39 24.25
C PHE A 197 41.08 29.94 24.17
N VAL A 198 40.55 29.44 25.29
CA VAL A 198 39.85 28.15 25.37
C VAL A 198 38.51 28.37 26.06
N PHE A 199 37.43 27.91 25.42
CA PHE A 199 36.05 28.19 25.82
C PHE A 199 35.38 27.02 26.53
N ASN A 200 35.69 25.79 26.12
CA ASN A 200 35.23 24.58 26.78
C ASN A 200 36.17 23.40 26.48
N ALA A 201 35.98 22.30 27.19
CA ALA A 201 36.57 20.99 26.89
C ALA A 201 35.57 19.87 27.20
N SER A 202 35.47 18.85 26.35
CA SER A 202 34.58 17.70 26.51
C SER A 202 35.31 16.37 26.31
N VAL A 203 34.80 15.32 26.96
CA VAL A 203 35.16 13.92 26.70
C VAL A 203 33.88 13.09 26.74
N GLU A 204 33.54 12.42 25.64
CA GLU A 204 32.34 11.58 25.53
C GLU A 204 32.72 10.18 25.05
N ASP A 205 32.00 9.15 25.49
CA ASP A 205 32.17 7.78 25.02
C ASP A 205 31.31 7.49 23.79
N ILE A 206 31.89 6.82 22.80
CA ILE A 206 31.17 6.36 21.62
C ILE A 206 30.52 5.01 21.95
N THR A 207 29.22 5.03 22.28
CA THR A 207 28.46 3.80 22.49
C THR A 207 28.07 3.18 21.15
N ILE A 208 28.76 2.11 20.74
CA ILE A 208 28.39 1.33 19.55
C ILE A 208 27.05 0.60 19.79
N ASN A 209 26.03 0.90 18.99
CA ASN A 209 24.71 0.27 19.07
C ASN A 209 24.53 -0.81 18.00
N CYS A 210 24.71 -2.08 18.39
CA CYS A 210 24.46 -3.25 17.53
C CYS A 210 23.09 -3.90 17.74
N ASN A 211 22.08 -3.14 18.18
CA ASN A 211 20.70 -3.63 18.12
C ASN A 211 20.29 -3.89 16.66
N ALA A 212 19.33 -4.80 16.47
CA ALA A 212 18.83 -5.15 15.15
C ALA A 212 18.28 -3.90 14.42
N ALA A 213 18.72 -3.71 13.18
CA ALA A 213 18.18 -2.67 12.30
C ALA A 213 16.74 -3.00 11.89
N THR A 214 15.97 -1.98 11.56
CA THR A 214 14.65 -2.13 10.94
C THR A 214 14.78 -2.17 9.42
N VAL A 215 13.84 -2.82 8.74
CA VAL A 215 13.73 -2.79 7.28
C VAL A 215 13.04 -1.48 6.85
N PRO A 216 13.53 -0.75 5.82
CA PRO A 216 14.68 -1.09 4.99
C PRO A 216 16.03 -0.85 5.68
N TYR A 217 16.99 -1.73 5.42
CA TYR A 217 18.37 -1.63 5.90
C TYR A 217 19.31 -1.58 4.70
N TYR A 218 20.24 -0.62 4.70
CA TYR A 218 21.27 -0.45 3.66
C TYR A 218 22.60 -0.05 4.30
N GLU A 219 23.70 -0.61 3.79
CA GLU A 219 25.07 -0.28 4.18
C GLU A 219 25.93 -0.15 2.91
N ASP A 220 26.48 1.05 2.69
CA ASP A 220 27.28 1.42 1.51
C ASP A 220 28.76 1.67 1.84
N PHE A 221 29.16 1.42 3.09
CA PHE A 221 30.50 1.60 3.65
C PHE A 221 31.04 3.05 3.64
N SER A 222 30.23 4.03 3.26
CA SER A 222 30.65 5.43 3.07
C SER A 222 31.02 6.17 4.35
N THR A 223 30.60 5.64 5.51
CA THR A 223 30.78 6.29 6.82
C THR A 223 31.91 5.70 7.66
N GLY A 224 32.71 4.80 7.09
CA GLY A 224 33.81 4.11 7.78
C GLY A 224 33.58 2.60 7.89
N ASN A 225 34.50 1.90 8.56
CA ASN A 225 34.35 0.47 8.84
C ASN A 225 33.12 0.22 9.75
N PRO A 226 32.09 -0.50 9.29
CA PRO A 226 30.84 -0.63 10.04
C PRO A 226 31.05 -1.37 11.38
N PRO A 227 30.69 -0.77 12.53
CA PRO A 227 31.08 -1.27 13.85
C PRO A 227 30.33 -2.55 14.29
N CYS A 228 29.36 -3.02 13.52
CA CYS A 228 28.57 -4.23 13.81
C CYS A 228 28.67 -5.29 12.69
N PHE A 229 29.58 -5.12 11.73
CA PHE A 229 29.97 -6.18 10.82
C PHE A 229 30.95 -7.12 11.52
N ALA A 230 30.87 -8.41 11.19
CA ALA A 230 31.78 -9.42 11.72
C ALA A 230 32.47 -10.14 10.56
N VAL A 231 33.72 -10.51 10.76
CA VAL A 231 34.50 -11.34 9.84
C VAL A 231 34.90 -12.61 10.57
N GLU A 232 34.70 -13.76 9.93
CA GLU A 232 35.16 -15.05 10.42
C GLU A 232 36.20 -15.62 9.45
N ASP A 233 37.40 -15.84 9.99
CA ASP A 233 38.53 -16.52 9.34
C ASP A 233 38.41 -18.03 9.60
N THR A 234 37.82 -18.76 8.66
CA THR A 234 37.40 -20.17 8.89
C THR A 234 38.58 -21.13 8.71
N ASP A 235 39.43 -20.87 7.71
CA ASP A 235 40.53 -21.75 7.35
C ASP A 235 41.87 -21.34 8.01
N GLY A 236 41.96 -20.14 8.58
CA GLY A 236 43.15 -19.58 9.20
C GLY A 236 44.19 -19.07 8.18
N ILE A 237 43.78 -18.86 6.93
CA ILE A 237 44.64 -18.53 5.79
C ILE A 237 44.21 -17.18 5.20
N LEU A 238 45.15 -16.24 5.07
CA LEU A 238 44.89 -15.00 4.36
C LEU A 238 44.66 -15.26 2.85
N PRO A 239 43.77 -14.51 2.19
CA PRO A 239 43.13 -13.26 2.64
C PRO A 239 41.78 -13.39 3.36
N VAL A 240 41.64 -12.67 4.48
CA VAL A 240 40.36 -12.44 5.17
C VAL A 240 39.67 -11.17 4.67
N TRP A 241 38.35 -11.08 4.86
CA TRP A 241 37.60 -9.86 4.57
C TRP A 241 38.09 -8.67 5.40
N SER A 242 38.15 -7.48 4.79
CA SER A 242 38.56 -6.24 5.44
C SER A 242 37.96 -5.01 4.79
N TYR A 243 37.72 -3.98 5.60
CA TYR A 243 37.37 -2.64 5.13
C TYR A 243 38.61 -1.93 4.59
N ASN A 244 38.47 -1.26 3.45
CA ASN A 244 39.53 -0.50 2.80
C ASN A 244 38.98 0.83 2.27
N ASP A 245 39.57 1.94 2.73
CA ASP A 245 39.26 3.32 2.36
C ASP A 245 40.47 4.05 1.75
N SER A 246 41.42 3.27 1.23
CA SER A 246 42.71 3.77 0.72
C SER A 246 42.86 3.67 -0.80
N VAL A 247 41.83 3.18 -1.50
CA VAL A 247 41.85 2.89 -2.94
C VAL A 247 40.89 3.82 -3.66
N ASP A 248 41.39 4.53 -4.65
CA ASP A 248 40.61 5.30 -5.62
C ASP A 248 40.21 4.37 -6.78
N ILE A 249 38.95 3.93 -6.79
CA ILE A 249 38.39 2.96 -7.73
C ILE A 249 37.90 3.67 -8.99
N ASP A 250 37.29 4.85 -8.86
CA ASP A 250 36.71 5.58 -9.98
C ASP A 250 37.70 6.54 -10.69
N GLY A 251 38.85 6.82 -10.08
CA GLY A 251 39.92 7.66 -10.62
C GLY A 251 39.71 9.16 -10.43
N ASP A 252 38.82 9.58 -9.53
CA ASP A 252 38.51 10.99 -9.27
C ASP A 252 39.51 11.69 -8.32
N GLY A 253 40.42 10.92 -7.71
CA GLY A 253 41.41 11.40 -6.74
C GLY A 253 40.95 11.33 -5.28
N THR A 254 39.77 10.77 -5.01
CA THR A 254 39.20 10.45 -3.70
C THR A 254 39.27 8.94 -3.50
N ASN A 255 39.48 8.50 -2.26
CA ASN A 255 39.44 7.07 -1.99
C ASN A 255 38.00 6.60 -1.82
N ASP A 256 37.68 5.47 -2.43
CA ASP A 256 36.40 4.80 -2.34
C ASP A 256 36.41 3.76 -1.22
N PRO A 257 35.48 3.86 -0.26
CA PRO A 257 35.36 2.87 0.80
C PRO A 257 34.70 1.59 0.26
N ILE A 258 35.35 0.46 0.52
CA ILE A 258 34.92 -0.86 0.08
C ILE A 258 35.15 -1.91 1.15
N TYR A 259 34.31 -2.94 1.18
CA TYR A 259 34.64 -4.20 1.85
C TYR A 259 35.25 -5.15 0.83
N SER A 260 36.36 -5.79 1.18
CA SER A 260 37.12 -6.55 0.21
C SER A 260 37.83 -7.74 0.82
N ASN A 261 37.91 -8.80 0.03
CA ASN A 261 38.73 -9.96 0.29
C ASN A 261 39.85 -9.99 -0.77
N ILE A 262 40.99 -9.38 -0.42
CA ILE A 262 42.11 -9.08 -1.32
C ILE A 262 43.30 -10.00 -1.04
N SER A 263 43.65 -10.84 -2.00
CA SER A 263 44.84 -11.69 -1.93
C SER A 263 46.13 -10.86 -1.87
N PRO A 264 47.10 -11.15 -0.96
CA PRO A 264 48.39 -10.46 -0.91
C PRO A 264 49.31 -10.73 -2.13
N GLY A 265 48.85 -11.51 -3.11
CA GLY A 265 49.50 -11.78 -4.39
C GLY A 265 48.74 -12.83 -5.21
N VAL A 266 49.11 -12.95 -6.49
CA VAL A 266 48.36 -13.63 -7.56
C VAL A 266 48.35 -15.18 -7.54
N GLN A 267 48.60 -15.83 -6.40
CA GLN A 267 48.80 -17.29 -6.31
C GLN A 267 47.94 -18.03 -5.26
N PHE A 268 46.86 -17.43 -4.76
CA PHE A 268 45.99 -18.06 -3.75
C PHE A 268 44.52 -18.03 -4.22
N PRO A 269 44.06 -19.08 -4.92
CA PRO A 269 42.66 -19.20 -5.34
C PRO A 269 41.74 -19.68 -4.21
N ASP A 270 42.32 -20.13 -3.09
CA ASP A 270 41.59 -20.74 -1.99
C ASP A 270 41.08 -19.63 -1.04
N LYS A 271 39.75 -19.57 -0.85
CA LYS A 271 39.05 -18.65 0.06
C LYS A 271 37.97 -19.45 0.78
N ASP A 272 37.84 -19.27 2.09
CA ASP A 272 36.82 -19.95 2.92
C ASP A 272 36.34 -19.02 4.05
N ASP A 273 36.32 -17.71 3.79
CA ASP A 273 36.12 -16.68 4.81
C ASP A 273 34.78 -15.96 4.67
N TRP A 274 34.22 -15.60 5.82
CA TRP A 274 32.89 -15.01 5.91
C TRP A 274 32.95 -13.54 6.31
N VAL A 275 32.03 -12.77 5.76
CA VAL A 275 31.62 -11.47 6.32
C VAL A 275 30.12 -11.50 6.60
N PHE A 276 29.74 -10.95 7.75
CA PHE A 276 28.35 -10.86 8.19
C PHE A 276 27.96 -9.40 8.40
N SER A 277 26.79 -9.01 7.90
CA SER A 277 26.18 -7.70 8.17
C SER A 277 25.86 -7.54 9.65
N ARG A 278 25.40 -6.35 10.06
CA ARG A 278 24.68 -6.21 11.35
C ARG A 278 23.39 -7.03 11.34
N GLY A 279 22.81 -7.26 12.52
CA GLY A 279 21.51 -7.90 12.63
C GLY A 279 20.37 -7.01 12.13
N VAL A 280 19.38 -7.60 11.48
CA VAL A 280 18.17 -6.96 10.94
C VAL A 280 16.94 -7.69 11.49
N ALA A 281 15.94 -6.95 11.97
CA ALA A 281 14.72 -7.51 12.53
C ALA A 281 13.72 -7.87 11.41
N LEU A 282 13.38 -9.15 11.28
CA LEU A 282 12.46 -9.67 10.27
C LEU A 282 11.25 -10.36 10.92
N GLU A 283 10.08 -10.22 10.30
CA GLU A 283 8.81 -10.79 10.77
C GLU A 283 8.41 -12.06 10.02
N ALA A 284 7.93 -13.07 10.76
CA ALA A 284 7.49 -14.33 10.16
C ALA A 284 6.36 -14.13 9.13
N GLY A 285 6.51 -14.74 7.95
CA GLY A 285 5.51 -14.71 6.88
C GLY A 285 5.59 -13.50 5.94
N THR A 286 6.43 -12.50 6.24
CA THR A 286 6.72 -11.38 5.34
C THR A 286 7.91 -11.74 4.45
N THR A 287 7.80 -11.57 3.13
CA THR A 287 8.95 -11.74 2.23
C THR A 287 9.82 -10.50 2.25
N TYR A 288 11.12 -10.70 2.41
CA TYR A 288 12.16 -9.68 2.34
C TYR A 288 13.12 -10.01 1.21
N TYR A 289 13.74 -8.99 0.61
CA TYR A 289 14.74 -9.12 -0.43
C TYR A 289 16.08 -8.69 0.15
N LEU A 290 17.01 -9.64 0.23
CA LEU A 290 18.37 -9.41 0.71
C LEU A 290 19.24 -9.16 -0.51
N SER A 291 20.05 -8.09 -0.48
CA SER A 291 20.86 -7.69 -1.62
C SER A 291 22.30 -7.36 -1.28
N ALA A 292 23.18 -7.52 -2.28
CA ALA A 292 24.59 -7.17 -2.22
C ALA A 292 25.11 -6.77 -3.61
N HIS A 293 25.72 -5.59 -3.74
CA HIS A 293 26.51 -5.26 -4.92
C HIS A 293 27.94 -5.79 -4.79
N TYR A 294 28.43 -6.47 -5.84
CA TYR A 294 29.73 -7.13 -5.83
C TYR A 294 30.46 -7.03 -7.18
N ASN A 295 31.79 -7.10 -7.15
CA ASN A 295 32.63 -7.14 -8.35
C ASN A 295 33.95 -7.87 -8.05
N ALA A 296 34.70 -8.20 -9.09
CA ALA A 296 36.05 -8.75 -8.99
C ALA A 296 37.09 -7.78 -9.56
N VAL A 297 38.34 -7.87 -9.11
CA VAL A 297 39.46 -7.09 -9.69
C VAL A 297 40.57 -8.01 -10.16
N ASP A 298 41.02 -7.79 -11.39
CA ASP A 298 42.21 -8.46 -11.92
C ASP A 298 43.50 -7.77 -11.47
N LEU A 299 44.26 -8.46 -10.60
CA LEU A 299 45.55 -7.99 -10.08
C LEU A 299 46.74 -8.38 -10.98
N GLY A 300 46.51 -8.60 -12.28
CA GLY A 300 47.54 -8.66 -13.31
C GLY A 300 47.74 -10.00 -14.02
N GLN A 301 46.72 -10.86 -14.12
CA GLN A 301 46.77 -12.13 -14.89
C GLN A 301 45.97 -12.12 -16.20
N ALA A 302 45.43 -10.98 -16.62
CA ALA A 302 44.53 -10.80 -17.76
C ALA A 302 43.10 -11.34 -17.57
N THR A 303 42.87 -12.27 -16.63
CA THR A 303 41.54 -12.67 -16.12
C THR A 303 41.69 -13.21 -14.69
N SER A 304 41.05 -12.57 -13.71
CA SER A 304 40.85 -13.12 -12.35
C SER A 304 39.38 -13.54 -12.20
N ILE A 305 39.14 -14.64 -11.49
CA ILE A 305 37.82 -15.20 -11.24
C ILE A 305 37.59 -15.25 -9.73
N GLU A 306 36.40 -14.84 -9.30
CA GLU A 306 35.95 -14.90 -7.91
C GLU A 306 34.63 -15.66 -7.80
N ASN A 307 34.39 -16.25 -6.63
CA ASN A 307 33.17 -16.99 -6.31
C ASN A 307 32.73 -16.65 -4.88
N PHE A 308 31.41 -16.60 -4.63
CA PHE A 308 30.88 -16.50 -3.27
C PHE A 308 29.50 -17.16 -3.14
N GLU A 309 29.13 -17.46 -1.91
CA GLU A 309 27.79 -17.92 -1.52
C GLU A 309 27.09 -16.85 -0.69
N PHE A 310 25.80 -16.67 -0.93
CA PHE A 310 24.98 -15.65 -0.29
C PHE A 310 23.98 -16.30 0.66
N PHE A 311 23.96 -15.87 1.91
CA PHE A 311 23.24 -16.52 3.01
C PHE A 311 22.38 -15.55 3.81
N VAL A 312 21.35 -16.12 4.44
CA VAL A 312 20.69 -15.55 5.61
C VAL A 312 20.90 -16.45 6.83
N LEU A 313 21.28 -15.85 7.97
CA LEU A 313 21.64 -16.55 9.20
C LEU A 313 20.96 -15.93 10.43
N ASP A 314 20.89 -16.67 11.55
CA ASP A 314 20.40 -16.17 12.84
C ASP A 314 21.51 -15.75 13.82
N GLU A 315 22.78 -15.98 13.47
CA GLU A 315 23.97 -15.53 14.19
C GLU A 315 25.08 -15.16 13.19
N GLN A 316 26.00 -14.27 13.58
CA GLN A 316 27.18 -13.92 12.76
C GLN A 316 28.28 -15.01 12.87
N SER A 317 27.97 -16.22 12.41
CA SER A 317 28.94 -17.32 12.37
C SER A 317 28.63 -18.33 11.26
N SER A 318 29.68 -18.92 10.67
CA SER A 318 29.57 -20.05 9.73
C SER A 318 28.89 -21.29 10.34
N THR A 319 28.80 -21.35 11.67
CA THR A 319 28.18 -22.44 12.44
C THR A 319 26.83 -22.09 13.05
N ALA A 320 26.19 -21.01 12.57
CA ALA A 320 24.89 -20.54 13.06
C ALA A 320 23.83 -21.66 13.11
N PRO A 321 23.00 -21.74 14.17
CA PRO A 321 21.94 -22.73 14.28
C PRO A 321 20.96 -22.72 13.10
N PHE A 322 20.62 -21.53 12.60
CA PHE A 322 19.88 -21.35 11.35
C PHE A 322 20.80 -20.68 10.31
N GLN A 323 20.94 -21.36 9.18
CA GLN A 323 21.54 -20.81 7.97
C GLN A 323 20.76 -21.30 6.76
N GLN A 324 20.49 -20.40 5.83
CA GLN A 324 19.90 -20.74 4.54
C GLN A 324 20.77 -20.12 3.44
N LEU A 325 21.30 -20.99 2.57
CA LEU A 325 21.92 -20.59 1.32
C LEU A 325 20.81 -20.05 0.41
N LEU A 326 20.94 -18.79 0.01
CA LEU A 326 20.04 -18.14 -0.94
C LEU A 326 20.50 -18.45 -2.36
N ASN A 327 21.78 -18.21 -2.67
CA ASN A 327 22.35 -18.49 -3.98
C ASN A 327 23.89 -18.65 -3.94
N THR A 328 24.46 -19.23 -5.01
CA THR A 328 25.90 -19.35 -5.23
C THR A 328 26.28 -18.64 -6.52
N TYR A 329 27.14 -17.63 -6.42
CA TYR A 329 27.62 -16.84 -7.55
C TYR A 329 29.02 -17.33 -7.94
N ASN A 330 29.13 -17.80 -9.20
CA ASN A 330 30.35 -18.39 -9.73
C ASN A 330 30.87 -17.61 -10.94
N ASP A 331 32.15 -17.78 -11.22
CA ASP A 331 32.85 -17.24 -12.39
C ASP A 331 32.75 -15.71 -12.50
N ILE A 332 32.78 -15.01 -11.36
CA ILE A 332 32.69 -13.55 -11.28
C ILE A 332 33.97 -12.96 -11.86
N THR A 333 33.82 -12.07 -12.84
CA THR A 333 34.93 -11.41 -13.52
C THR A 333 34.80 -9.90 -13.38
N GLN A 334 35.92 -9.19 -13.51
CA GLN A 334 35.90 -7.72 -13.42
C GLN A 334 34.99 -7.09 -14.47
N GLN A 335 34.03 -6.29 -14.00
CA GLN A 335 33.28 -5.33 -14.81
C GLN A 335 33.77 -3.91 -14.53
N GLY A 336 33.86 -3.08 -15.58
CA GLY A 336 34.42 -1.72 -15.46
C GLY A 336 35.95 -1.68 -15.48
N GLU A 337 36.49 -0.46 -15.58
CA GLU A 337 37.94 -0.18 -15.57
C GLU A 337 38.46 0.03 -14.15
N PHE A 338 39.72 -0.39 -13.91
CA PHE A 338 40.40 -0.17 -12.63
C PHE A 338 41.88 0.22 -12.84
N PRO A 339 42.33 1.38 -12.29
CA PRO A 339 41.48 2.44 -11.75
C PRO A 339 40.61 3.06 -12.88
N GLY A 340 39.43 3.54 -12.52
CA GLY A 340 38.48 4.18 -13.43
C GLY A 340 39.00 5.52 -13.99
N MET A 341 38.19 6.14 -14.85
CA MET A 341 38.45 7.48 -15.41
C MET A 341 37.33 8.49 -15.09
N ASN A 342 36.53 8.23 -14.07
CA ASN A 342 35.37 9.02 -13.64
C ASN A 342 34.41 9.33 -14.81
N ASN A 343 34.04 8.28 -15.55
CA ASN A 343 33.16 8.35 -16.72
C ASN A 343 31.97 7.37 -16.62
N GLY A 344 31.69 6.84 -15.43
CA GLY A 344 30.65 5.83 -15.17
C GLY A 344 31.00 4.40 -15.59
N ASN A 345 32.23 4.15 -16.05
CA ASN A 345 32.76 2.83 -16.39
C ASN A 345 33.82 2.36 -15.37
N ASP A 346 33.54 2.53 -14.08
CA ASP A 346 34.36 2.05 -12.96
C ASP A 346 33.79 0.77 -12.33
N LEU A 347 34.52 0.19 -11.37
CA LEU A 347 34.13 -1.08 -10.74
C LEU A 347 32.83 -1.00 -9.93
N LYS A 348 32.50 0.16 -9.34
CA LYS A 348 31.30 0.31 -8.51
C LYS A 348 30.08 0.51 -9.39
N ALA A 349 30.16 1.38 -10.39
CA ALA A 349 29.08 1.64 -11.35
C ALA A 349 28.73 0.41 -12.21
N GLN A 350 29.68 -0.50 -12.44
CA GLN A 350 29.49 -1.73 -13.21
C GLN A 350 29.35 -2.98 -12.32
N ALA A 351 29.16 -2.82 -11.01
CA ALA A 351 29.03 -3.95 -10.09
C ALA A 351 27.82 -4.82 -10.43
N TYR A 352 27.94 -6.12 -10.20
CA TYR A 352 26.81 -7.04 -10.26
C TYR A 352 25.92 -6.86 -9.04
N LEU A 353 24.64 -7.22 -9.19
CA LEU A 353 23.67 -7.29 -8.10
C LEU A 353 23.38 -8.75 -7.76
N ALA A 354 23.57 -9.12 -6.49
CA ALA A 354 22.94 -10.28 -5.87
C ALA A 354 21.68 -9.79 -5.16
N GLU A 355 20.51 -10.32 -5.48
CA GLU A 355 19.27 -10.02 -4.75
C GLU A 355 18.39 -11.27 -4.69
N GLU A 356 18.02 -11.68 -3.48
CA GLU A 356 17.31 -12.93 -3.25
C GLU A 356 16.18 -12.76 -2.23
N GLY A 357 15.03 -13.38 -2.53
CA GLY A 357 13.85 -13.36 -1.66
C GLY A 357 13.95 -14.35 -0.51
N PHE A 358 13.60 -13.92 0.69
CA PHE A 358 13.55 -14.73 1.90
C PHE A 358 12.31 -14.43 2.74
N THR A 359 11.54 -15.47 3.06
CA THR A 359 10.38 -15.38 3.97
C THR A 359 10.70 -16.14 5.26
N PRO A 360 11.04 -15.47 6.37
CA PRO A 360 11.33 -16.16 7.62
C PRO A 360 10.10 -16.89 8.16
N THR A 361 10.31 -18.06 8.74
CA THR A 361 9.25 -18.82 9.42
C THR A 361 9.05 -18.39 10.87
N THR A 362 10.01 -17.64 11.43
CA THR A 362 10.01 -17.16 12.82
C THR A 362 10.47 -15.71 12.88
N THR A 363 9.74 -14.86 13.60
CA THR A 363 10.14 -13.47 13.84
C THR A 363 11.42 -13.45 14.69
N GLY A 364 12.42 -12.70 14.26
CA GLY A 364 13.73 -12.68 14.91
C GLY A 364 14.72 -11.72 14.27
N THR A 365 15.95 -11.73 14.77
CA THR A 365 17.07 -11.01 14.17
C THR A 365 17.79 -11.95 13.23
N TYR A 366 18.00 -11.50 12.00
CA TYR A 366 18.73 -12.23 10.95
C TYR A 366 19.89 -11.39 10.42
N TYR A 367 20.84 -12.05 9.76
CA TYR A 367 22.07 -11.46 9.26
C TYR A 367 22.26 -11.85 7.79
N VAL A 368 22.75 -10.92 6.98
CA VAL A 368 23.23 -11.21 5.63
C VAL A 368 24.65 -11.75 5.76
N GLY A 369 24.90 -12.94 5.21
CA GLY A 369 26.22 -13.57 5.18
C GLY A 369 26.74 -13.68 3.75
N VAL A 370 27.99 -13.27 3.54
CA VAL A 370 28.72 -13.49 2.29
C VAL A 370 29.91 -14.39 2.61
N HIS A 371 29.90 -15.57 2.00
CA HIS A 371 30.96 -16.56 2.14
C HIS A 371 31.80 -16.59 0.87
N ALA A 372 33.04 -16.09 0.94
CA ALA A 372 33.96 -16.16 -0.18
C ALA A 372 34.49 -17.60 -0.31
N ILE A 373 34.34 -18.19 -1.50
CA ILE A 373 34.73 -19.59 -1.77
C ILE A 373 35.78 -19.68 -2.88
N ASP A 374 36.46 -20.83 -2.95
CA ASP A 374 37.51 -21.11 -3.94
C ASP A 374 37.14 -20.75 -5.39
N ALA A 375 38.05 -20.07 -6.08
CA ALA A 375 37.93 -19.74 -7.49
C ALA A 375 38.32 -20.92 -8.41
N SER A 376 37.69 -21.02 -9.59
CA SER A 376 37.89 -22.13 -10.53
C SER A 376 39.24 -22.12 -11.27
N ALA A 377 39.99 -21.00 -11.28
CA ALA A 377 41.21 -20.86 -12.09
C ALA A 377 42.33 -19.98 -11.48
N SER A 378 42.06 -18.71 -11.14
CA SER A 378 43.05 -17.74 -10.61
C SER A 378 42.35 -16.65 -9.83
N GLY A 379 42.63 -16.53 -8.53
CA GLY A 379 42.00 -15.56 -7.63
C GLY A 379 42.63 -14.16 -7.74
N GLY A 380 41.77 -13.14 -7.62
CA GLY A 380 42.10 -11.72 -7.57
C GLY A 380 41.61 -11.11 -6.26
N ALA A 381 40.85 -10.01 -6.35
CA ALA A 381 40.13 -9.42 -5.23
C ALA A 381 38.62 -9.53 -5.45
N LEU A 382 37.88 -9.96 -4.42
CA LEU A 382 36.42 -9.88 -4.37
C LEU A 382 36.02 -8.61 -3.62
N LEU A 383 35.17 -7.79 -4.22
CA LEU A 383 34.69 -6.52 -3.68
C LEU A 383 33.20 -6.60 -3.33
N LEU A 384 32.82 -5.89 -2.27
CA LEU A 384 31.45 -5.74 -1.78
C LEU A 384 31.19 -4.25 -1.50
N PHE A 385 30.07 -3.71 -1.99
CA PHE A 385 29.75 -2.27 -1.92
C PHE A 385 28.49 -1.98 -1.12
N ASP A 386 27.34 -2.48 -1.53
CA ASP A 386 26.05 -2.09 -0.95
C ASP A 386 25.32 -3.34 -0.45
N VAL A 387 25.21 -3.53 0.86
CA VAL A 387 24.47 -4.64 1.47
C VAL A 387 23.11 -4.16 1.96
N GLY A 388 22.04 -4.79 1.49
CA GLY A 388 20.67 -4.34 1.69
C GLY A 388 19.69 -5.42 2.19
N VAL A 389 18.63 -4.99 2.86
CA VAL A 389 17.42 -5.77 3.15
C VAL A 389 16.20 -4.86 3.00
N ASP A 390 15.29 -5.21 2.10
CA ASP A 390 14.04 -4.45 1.86
C ASP A 390 12.81 -5.39 1.78
N THR A 391 11.61 -4.83 1.80
CA THR A 391 10.33 -5.52 1.57
C THR A 391 9.94 -5.60 0.10
N GLN A 392 10.61 -4.84 -0.76
CA GLN A 392 10.44 -4.85 -2.22
C GLN A 392 11.78 -5.18 -2.89
N PRO A 393 11.79 -5.87 -4.03
CA PRO A 393 13.03 -6.08 -4.78
C PRO A 393 13.48 -4.76 -5.41
N SER A 394 14.80 -4.57 -5.57
CA SER A 394 15.38 -3.41 -6.27
C SER A 394 15.19 -3.49 -7.78
N VAL A 395 14.89 -4.68 -8.31
CA VAL A 395 14.44 -4.90 -9.70
C VAL A 395 13.02 -5.48 -9.69
N PRO A 396 12.03 -4.87 -10.36
CA PRO A 396 10.66 -5.37 -10.40
C PRO A 396 10.60 -6.83 -10.89
N LEU A 397 9.88 -7.68 -10.16
CA LEU A 397 9.64 -9.06 -10.58
C LEU A 397 8.58 -9.06 -11.70
N CYS A 398 9.00 -9.28 -12.94
CA CYS A 398 8.12 -9.33 -14.12
C CYS A 398 7.43 -10.70 -14.30
N ASN A 399 7.10 -11.39 -13.22
CA ASN A 399 6.54 -12.75 -13.23
C ASN A 399 5.04 -12.81 -12.89
N GLU A 400 4.44 -11.70 -12.44
CA GLU A 400 3.01 -11.63 -12.12
C GLU A 400 2.35 -10.46 -12.86
N PRO A 401 1.16 -10.67 -13.47
CA PRO A 401 0.45 -9.61 -14.19
C PRO A 401 -0.15 -8.56 -13.25
N ALA A 402 -0.31 -7.34 -13.75
CA ALA A 402 -1.02 -6.25 -13.10
C ALA A 402 -2.51 -6.58 -12.89
N THR A 403 -3.06 -6.13 -11.77
CA THR A 403 -4.51 -6.06 -11.54
C THR A 403 -5.10 -4.78 -12.15
N ILE A 404 -6.38 -4.80 -12.50
CA ILE A 404 -7.12 -3.63 -13.01
C ILE A 404 -7.80 -2.88 -11.84
N PRO A 405 -7.77 -1.54 -11.79
CA PRO A 405 -7.26 -0.61 -12.82
C PRO A 405 -5.72 -0.58 -12.90
N TYR A 406 -5.22 -0.44 -14.12
CA TYR A 406 -3.81 -0.25 -14.42
C TYR A 406 -3.62 1.13 -15.04
N THR A 407 -2.61 1.87 -14.59
CA THR A 407 -2.22 3.17 -15.14
C THR A 407 -0.70 3.25 -15.14
N GLU A 408 -0.14 3.83 -16.20
CA GLU A 408 1.27 4.16 -16.34
C GLU A 408 1.38 5.58 -16.90
N ASP A 409 1.84 6.51 -16.07
CA ASP A 409 2.05 7.92 -16.42
C ASP A 409 3.54 8.29 -16.58
N PHE A 410 4.42 7.28 -16.44
CA PHE A 410 5.87 7.34 -16.52
C PHE A 410 6.56 8.21 -15.47
N SER A 411 5.83 8.68 -14.44
CA SER A 411 6.37 9.63 -13.44
C SER A 411 7.38 9.01 -12.47
N ASP A 412 7.40 7.68 -12.36
CA ASP A 412 8.33 6.93 -11.51
C ASP A 412 9.61 6.49 -12.26
N GLY A 413 9.76 6.86 -13.54
CA GLY A 413 10.93 6.54 -14.36
C GLY A 413 10.64 5.57 -15.50
N THR A 414 11.64 4.76 -15.85
CA THR A 414 11.46 3.73 -16.90
C THR A 414 10.35 2.79 -16.45
N PRO A 415 9.31 2.58 -17.27
CA PRO A 415 8.14 1.84 -16.85
C PRO A 415 8.48 0.36 -16.61
N ASP A 416 8.07 -0.15 -15.44
CA ASP A 416 8.41 -1.49 -14.99
C ASP A 416 7.85 -2.57 -15.92
N CYS A 417 8.71 -3.50 -16.34
CA CYS A 417 8.34 -4.68 -17.14
C CYS A 417 7.69 -4.35 -18.50
N TRP A 418 7.91 -3.15 -19.02
CA TRP A 418 7.64 -2.86 -20.42
C TRP A 418 8.71 -3.47 -21.31
N GLU A 419 8.29 -3.94 -22.47
CA GLU A 419 9.19 -4.51 -23.48
C GLU A 419 9.06 -3.72 -24.78
N TYR A 420 10.18 -3.61 -25.49
CA TYR A 420 10.26 -2.91 -26.77
C TYR A 420 10.81 -3.84 -27.83
N GLU A 421 10.04 -4.07 -28.89
CA GLU A 421 10.48 -4.88 -30.04
C GLU A 421 10.83 -3.97 -31.21
N ASP A 422 12.11 -4.04 -31.62
CA ASP A 422 12.64 -3.47 -32.86
C ASP A 422 12.38 -4.47 -34.01
N ALA A 423 11.19 -4.40 -34.62
CA ALA A 423 10.73 -5.45 -35.53
C ALA A 423 11.37 -5.36 -36.93
N ASP A 424 11.73 -4.15 -37.38
CA ASP A 424 12.40 -3.95 -38.66
C ASP A 424 13.94 -3.85 -38.57
N ALA A 425 14.50 -3.88 -37.35
CA ALA A 425 15.92 -3.73 -37.06
C ALA A 425 16.51 -2.38 -37.53
N GLN A 426 15.71 -1.31 -37.50
CA GLN A 426 16.09 0.03 -37.95
C GLN A 426 15.79 1.10 -36.90
N THR A 427 16.62 2.14 -36.87
CA THR A 427 16.32 3.34 -36.06
C THR A 427 15.26 4.21 -36.76
N PRO A 428 14.37 4.90 -36.03
CA PRO A 428 14.32 5.00 -34.55
C PRO A 428 13.59 3.85 -33.86
N VAL A 429 14.06 3.47 -32.66
CA VAL A 429 13.38 2.50 -31.79
C VAL A 429 12.69 3.22 -30.62
N TRP A 430 11.80 2.52 -29.92
CA TRP A 430 11.21 3.00 -28.67
C TRP A 430 12.28 3.26 -27.61
N ALA A 431 12.12 4.35 -26.88
CA ALA A 431 12.98 4.71 -25.75
C ALA A 431 12.20 5.52 -24.71
N PHE A 432 12.56 5.34 -23.45
CA PHE A 432 12.17 6.21 -22.35
C PHE A 432 13.01 7.51 -22.38
N ASN A 433 12.41 8.63 -22.01
CA ASN A 433 13.04 9.94 -21.98
C ASN A 433 12.68 10.69 -20.70
N ASP A 434 13.71 11.14 -19.99
CA ASP A 434 13.67 11.94 -18.75
C ASP A 434 14.62 13.15 -18.83
N THR A 435 15.02 13.53 -20.05
CA THR A 435 16.05 14.56 -20.28
C THR A 435 15.52 15.83 -20.94
N VAL A 436 14.23 15.85 -21.30
CA VAL A 436 13.60 16.91 -22.09
C VAL A 436 12.48 17.57 -21.29
N ASP A 437 12.60 18.87 -21.13
CA ASP A 437 11.53 19.76 -20.65
C ASP A 437 10.58 20.06 -21.83
N ILE A 438 9.42 19.38 -21.87
CA ILE A 438 8.40 19.56 -22.91
C ILE A 438 7.40 20.66 -22.52
N ASP A 439 7.15 20.89 -21.24
CA ASP A 439 6.14 21.85 -20.77
C ASP A 439 6.69 23.28 -20.55
N GLY A 440 8.00 23.43 -20.40
CA GLY A 440 8.73 24.68 -20.22
C GLY A 440 8.81 25.17 -18.78
N ASP A 441 8.58 24.32 -17.78
CA ASP A 441 8.64 24.67 -16.36
C ASP A 441 10.05 24.66 -15.75
N GLY A 442 11.04 24.17 -16.50
CA GLY A 442 12.44 24.06 -16.09
C GLY A 442 12.81 22.72 -15.43
N THR A 443 11.89 21.75 -15.42
CA THR A 443 12.12 20.36 -15.05
C THR A 443 12.03 19.47 -16.28
N ASN A 444 12.69 18.31 -16.25
CA ASN A 444 12.57 17.36 -17.35
C ASN A 444 11.31 16.52 -17.15
N ASP A 445 10.58 16.30 -18.24
CA ASP A 445 9.40 15.47 -18.26
C ASP A 445 9.73 14.01 -18.62
N MET A 446 8.95 13.09 -18.08
CA MET A 446 9.09 11.65 -18.30
C MET A 446 8.05 11.12 -19.28
N PHE A 447 8.48 10.47 -20.36
CA PHE A 447 7.59 9.89 -21.37
C PHE A 447 8.33 8.83 -22.21
N VAL A 448 7.59 8.04 -22.98
CA VAL A 448 8.16 7.10 -23.95
C VAL A 448 7.94 7.61 -25.38
N ASN A 449 8.93 7.41 -26.25
CA ASN A 449 8.91 7.99 -27.58
C ASN A 449 9.59 7.14 -28.65
N VAL A 450 9.23 7.41 -29.91
CA VAL A 450 9.96 6.97 -31.11
C VAL A 450 10.27 8.20 -31.98
N ILE A 451 11.49 8.72 -31.86
CA ILE A 451 11.92 9.98 -32.50
C ILE A 451 13.03 9.71 -33.53
N PRO A 452 12.81 9.95 -34.82
CA PRO A 452 13.82 9.77 -35.85
C PRO A 452 14.90 10.85 -35.77
N ASN A 453 16.12 10.51 -36.16
CA ASN A 453 17.22 11.48 -36.26
C ASN A 453 17.05 12.48 -37.41
N ASN A 454 16.16 12.17 -38.37
CA ASN A 454 15.91 12.99 -39.55
C ASN A 454 14.47 12.79 -40.05
N VAL A 455 13.81 13.88 -40.46
CA VAL A 455 12.41 13.90 -40.93
C VAL A 455 12.13 13.05 -42.18
N SER A 456 13.16 12.56 -42.87
CA SER A 456 13.02 11.71 -44.07
C SER A 456 12.79 10.22 -43.78
N GLN A 457 12.80 9.78 -42.52
CA GLN A 457 12.52 8.39 -42.14
C GLN A 457 11.02 8.21 -41.98
N LEU A 458 10.36 7.65 -43.00
CA LEU A 458 8.89 7.64 -43.10
C LEU A 458 8.23 6.38 -42.56
N GLU A 459 8.95 5.27 -42.54
CA GLU A 459 8.47 3.99 -42.02
C GLU A 459 9.06 3.80 -40.61
N LYS A 460 8.22 3.30 -39.71
CA LYS A 460 8.54 2.78 -38.38
C LYS A 460 7.77 1.46 -38.29
N ASP A 461 8.32 0.46 -37.63
CA ASP A 461 7.70 -0.86 -37.46
C ASP A 461 8.18 -1.41 -36.11
N ASP A 462 7.91 -0.63 -35.07
CA ASP A 462 8.42 -0.86 -33.73
C ASP A 462 7.27 -0.88 -32.72
N TRP A 463 7.39 -1.77 -31.75
CA TRP A 463 6.34 -2.08 -30.80
C TRP A 463 6.80 -1.75 -29.38
N ALA A 464 5.90 -1.12 -28.61
CA ALA A 464 6.00 -1.04 -27.16
C ALA A 464 4.89 -1.87 -26.54
N PHE A 465 5.23 -2.69 -25.55
CA PHE A 465 4.28 -3.52 -24.81
C PHE A 465 4.28 -3.10 -23.35
N THR A 466 3.09 -2.91 -22.77
CA THR A 466 2.95 -2.77 -21.32
C THR A 466 3.45 -4.03 -20.61
N LYS A 467 3.52 -3.98 -19.28
CA LYS A 467 3.55 -5.21 -18.48
C LYS A 467 2.27 -6.04 -18.68
N GLY A 468 2.33 -7.32 -18.30
CA GLY A 468 1.18 -8.22 -18.36
C GLY A 468 0.02 -7.73 -17.51
N LEU A 469 -1.21 -7.87 -18.01
CA LEU A 469 -2.45 -7.43 -17.38
C LEU A 469 -3.38 -8.64 -17.19
N ALA A 470 -3.87 -8.85 -15.98
CA ALA A 470 -4.81 -9.93 -15.68
C ALA A 470 -6.24 -9.49 -16.08
N LEU A 471 -6.71 -9.96 -17.24
CA LEU A 471 -8.04 -9.62 -17.77
C LEU A 471 -8.98 -10.83 -17.73
N ASN A 472 -10.24 -10.58 -17.37
CA ASN A 472 -11.31 -11.58 -17.27
C ASN A 472 -12.22 -11.51 -18.50
N SER A 473 -12.52 -12.65 -19.11
CA SER A 473 -13.41 -12.74 -20.29
C SER A 473 -14.87 -12.36 -20.04
N ALA A 474 -15.30 -12.21 -18.79
CA ALA A 474 -16.64 -11.75 -18.42
C ALA A 474 -16.77 -10.22 -18.41
N ASN A 475 -15.65 -9.50 -18.52
CA ASN A 475 -15.58 -8.06 -18.36
C ASN A 475 -15.19 -7.39 -19.67
N GLU A 476 -15.77 -6.22 -19.94
CA GLU A 476 -15.27 -5.30 -20.97
C GLU A 476 -14.37 -4.27 -20.29
N TYR A 477 -13.24 -3.96 -20.93
CA TYR A 477 -12.23 -3.03 -20.44
C TYR A 477 -12.15 -1.83 -21.37
N LYS A 478 -11.91 -0.65 -20.82
CA LYS A 478 -11.61 0.59 -21.53
C LYS A 478 -10.10 0.81 -21.49
N ILE A 479 -9.49 0.93 -22.66
CA ILE A 479 -8.07 1.19 -22.84
C ILE A 479 -7.92 2.62 -23.35
N GLU A 480 -7.22 3.45 -22.59
CA GLU A 480 -6.93 4.82 -22.94
C GLU A 480 -5.42 5.04 -23.04
N ILE A 481 -5.00 5.77 -24.07
CA ILE A 481 -3.63 6.26 -24.16
C ILE A 481 -3.62 7.75 -24.51
N ASP A 482 -2.75 8.50 -23.85
CA ASP A 482 -2.47 9.90 -24.19
C ASP A 482 -1.19 9.99 -25.01
N TYR A 483 -1.29 10.58 -26.20
CA TYR A 483 -0.21 10.60 -27.18
C TYR A 483 -0.15 11.90 -27.97
N ASN A 484 1.01 12.19 -28.57
CA ASN A 484 1.18 13.32 -29.46
C ASN A 484 2.27 13.06 -30.50
N ALA A 485 2.32 13.90 -31.53
CA ALA A 485 3.41 13.92 -32.49
C ALA A 485 4.34 15.12 -32.22
N LEU A 486 5.62 15.00 -32.60
CA LEU A 486 6.62 16.07 -32.49
C LEU A 486 7.16 16.44 -33.88
N ASN A 487 7.02 17.71 -34.23
CA ASN A 487 7.58 18.25 -35.46
C ASN A 487 9.07 18.57 -35.30
N LEU A 488 9.95 17.84 -35.98
CA LEU A 488 11.40 18.10 -35.98
C LEU A 488 11.80 19.19 -37.01
N GLY A 489 11.10 20.32 -37.00
CA GLY A 489 11.33 21.45 -37.91
C GLY A 489 10.54 21.44 -39.21
N ASN A 490 9.63 20.46 -39.39
CA ASN A 490 8.69 20.42 -40.50
C ASN A 490 7.24 20.44 -39.98
N LEU A 491 6.49 21.51 -40.30
CA LEU A 491 5.12 21.71 -39.84
C LEU A 491 4.10 20.74 -40.47
N THR A 492 4.51 19.95 -41.47
CA THR A 492 3.65 18.94 -42.11
C THR A 492 4.04 17.51 -41.77
N ALA A 493 4.97 17.31 -40.83
CA ALA A 493 5.31 15.97 -40.36
C ALA A 493 4.13 15.36 -39.61
N SER A 494 3.87 14.07 -39.85
CA SER A 494 2.76 13.37 -39.19
C SER A 494 3.14 11.96 -38.79
N GLU A 495 2.46 11.41 -37.79
CA GLU A 495 2.67 10.06 -37.27
C GLU A 495 1.43 9.18 -37.43
N ASN A 496 1.65 7.87 -37.42
CA ASN A 496 0.64 6.82 -37.45
C ASN A 496 1.02 5.73 -36.43
N PHE A 497 0.02 5.17 -35.77
CA PHE A 497 0.20 3.99 -34.92
C PHE A 497 -1.07 3.12 -34.88
N GLU A 498 -0.93 1.92 -34.38
CA GLU A 498 -2.01 0.99 -34.08
C GLU A 498 -2.02 0.71 -32.57
N LEU A 499 -3.21 0.70 -31.98
CA LEU A 499 -3.44 0.23 -30.62
C LEU A 499 -3.90 -1.22 -30.68
N VAL A 500 -3.16 -2.11 -30.03
CA VAL A 500 -3.28 -3.57 -30.20
C VAL A 500 -3.33 -4.25 -28.84
N ILE A 501 -4.09 -5.33 -28.72
CA ILE A 501 -4.01 -6.28 -27.60
C ILE A 501 -3.26 -7.52 -28.06
N THR A 502 -2.34 -7.98 -27.21
CA THR A 502 -1.53 -9.18 -27.44
C THR A 502 -1.61 -10.15 -26.25
N ASP A 503 -1.31 -11.43 -26.47
CA ASP A 503 -1.19 -12.48 -25.44
C ASP A 503 0.27 -12.85 -25.12
N GLY A 504 1.20 -11.97 -25.51
CA GLY A 504 2.62 -12.00 -25.20
C GLY A 504 3.29 -10.72 -25.69
N GLN A 505 4.41 -10.33 -25.09
CA GLN A 505 5.15 -9.10 -25.45
C GLN A 505 5.96 -9.27 -26.74
N ASN A 506 5.29 -9.57 -27.85
CA ASN A 506 5.86 -9.64 -29.19
C ASN A 506 4.78 -9.46 -30.26
N SER A 507 5.17 -8.92 -31.40
CA SER A 507 4.37 -8.64 -32.59
C SER A 507 3.72 -9.88 -33.20
N GLY A 508 4.18 -11.09 -32.83
CA GLY A 508 3.59 -12.37 -33.24
C GLY A 508 2.38 -12.82 -32.42
N ALA A 509 2.11 -12.17 -31.29
CA ALA A 509 1.12 -12.56 -30.28
C ALA A 509 -0.17 -11.72 -30.35
N ILE A 510 -0.54 -11.22 -31.53
CA ILE A 510 -1.71 -10.34 -31.70
C ILE A 510 -3.00 -11.10 -31.44
N VAL A 511 -3.79 -10.56 -30.51
CA VAL A 511 -5.16 -10.99 -30.22
C VAL A 511 -6.14 -10.13 -31.01
N GLU A 512 -6.03 -8.80 -30.90
CA GLU A 512 -6.93 -7.85 -31.57
C GLU A 512 -6.25 -6.50 -31.82
N THR A 513 -6.38 -5.95 -33.04
CA THR A 513 -6.06 -4.54 -33.32
C THR A 513 -7.31 -3.71 -33.03
N LEU A 514 -7.29 -2.94 -31.94
CA LEU A 514 -8.44 -2.15 -31.49
C LEU A 514 -8.72 -1.00 -32.46
N ALA A 515 -7.67 -0.25 -32.83
CA ALA A 515 -7.79 0.89 -33.74
C ALA A 515 -6.47 1.23 -34.44
N THR A 516 -6.59 1.90 -35.60
CA THR A 516 -5.48 2.47 -36.37
C THR A 516 -5.64 3.98 -36.46
N PHE A 517 -4.64 4.71 -35.99
CA PHE A 517 -4.60 6.17 -35.97
C PHE A 517 -3.63 6.68 -37.03
N GLN A 518 -4.05 7.69 -37.80
CA GLN A 518 -3.28 8.16 -38.95
C GLN A 518 -3.25 9.69 -39.06
N ASN A 519 -2.15 10.21 -39.62
CA ASN A 519 -1.91 11.63 -39.86
C ASN A 519 -1.96 12.46 -38.57
N ILE A 520 -1.39 11.93 -37.50
CA ILE A 520 -1.30 12.58 -36.20
C ILE A 520 -0.31 13.74 -36.33
N MET A 521 -0.79 14.95 -36.08
CA MET A 521 -0.01 16.18 -36.17
C MET A 521 0.27 16.70 -34.77
N GLN A 522 1.42 17.35 -34.56
CA GLN A 522 1.71 17.97 -33.26
C GLN A 522 0.58 18.92 -32.80
N GLN A 523 0.16 18.76 -31.55
CA GLN A 523 -0.62 19.75 -30.80
C GLN A 523 0.24 20.38 -29.70
N GLY A 524 0.04 21.66 -29.42
CA GLY A 524 0.85 22.41 -28.45
C GLY A 524 2.20 22.89 -28.98
N GLU A 525 2.87 23.72 -28.18
CA GLU A 525 4.19 24.29 -28.46
C GLU A 525 5.30 23.41 -27.89
N PHE A 526 6.47 23.41 -28.55
CA PHE A 526 7.67 22.72 -28.07
C PHE A 526 8.93 23.59 -28.31
N PRO A 527 9.76 23.83 -27.27
CA PRO A 527 9.44 23.61 -25.87
C PRO A 527 8.25 24.49 -25.43
N GLY A 528 7.50 24.03 -24.43
CA GLY A 528 6.37 24.76 -23.87
C GLY A 528 6.78 26.07 -23.15
N MET A 529 5.78 26.81 -22.65
CA MET A 529 5.98 28.03 -21.86
C MET A 529 5.28 27.96 -20.49
N ASN A 530 4.98 26.75 -20.01
CA ASN A 530 4.22 26.44 -18.80
C ASN A 530 2.92 27.26 -18.69
N ASN A 531 2.13 27.25 -19.76
CA ASN A 531 0.88 27.98 -19.90
C ASN A 531 -0.31 27.07 -20.28
N GLY A 532 -0.11 25.75 -20.22
CA GLY A 532 -1.08 24.73 -20.62
C GLY A 532 -1.24 24.56 -22.14
N ASN A 533 -0.36 25.14 -22.96
CA ASN A 533 -0.31 24.96 -24.41
C ASN A 533 0.99 24.26 -24.85
N ASP A 534 1.38 23.22 -24.11
CA ASP A 534 2.53 22.35 -24.39
C ASP A 534 2.09 20.99 -24.99
N LEU A 535 3.05 20.12 -25.32
CA LEU A 535 2.78 18.83 -25.95
C LEU A 535 1.95 17.89 -25.08
N ARG A 536 2.13 17.90 -23.75
CA ARG A 536 1.44 17.00 -22.82
C ARG A 536 0.02 17.48 -22.56
N SER A 537 -0.15 18.77 -22.21
CA SER A 537 -1.44 19.40 -21.95
C SER A 537 -2.37 19.38 -23.16
N MET A 538 -1.82 19.32 -24.37
CA MET A 538 -2.56 19.29 -25.63
C MET A 538 -2.55 17.90 -26.30
N ALA A 539 -2.16 16.84 -25.58
CA ALA A 539 -2.14 15.48 -26.11
C ALA A 539 -3.50 15.04 -26.65
N TYR A 540 -3.47 14.13 -27.61
CA TYR A 540 -4.64 13.37 -28.03
C TYR A 540 -4.88 12.22 -27.07
N THR A 541 -6.14 11.85 -26.88
CA THR A 541 -6.52 10.62 -26.19
C THR A 541 -7.12 9.64 -27.18
N ALA A 542 -6.58 8.43 -27.25
CA ALA A 542 -7.26 7.29 -27.85
C ALA A 542 -8.02 6.55 -26.74
N SER A 543 -9.23 6.11 -27.02
CA SER A 543 -10.10 5.42 -26.05
C SER A 543 -10.86 4.32 -26.77
N GLU A 544 -10.46 3.08 -26.55
CA GLU A 544 -11.06 1.89 -27.17
C GLU A 544 -11.56 0.93 -26.09
N THR A 545 -12.44 -0.01 -26.47
CA THR A 545 -12.89 -1.08 -25.56
C THR A 545 -12.43 -2.44 -26.03
N PHE A 546 -12.23 -3.36 -25.08
CA PHE A 546 -11.81 -4.72 -25.34
C PHE A 546 -12.49 -5.70 -24.37
N THR A 547 -13.02 -6.80 -24.90
CA THR A 547 -13.51 -7.92 -24.09
C THR A 547 -12.62 -9.14 -24.36
N PRO A 548 -11.88 -9.65 -23.36
CA PRO A 548 -10.97 -10.78 -23.56
C PRO A 548 -11.71 -12.03 -24.05
N PRO A 549 -11.21 -12.75 -25.07
CA PRO A 549 -11.82 -13.99 -25.51
C PRO A 549 -11.71 -15.12 -24.47
N THR A 550 -10.70 -15.06 -23.61
CA THR A 550 -10.47 -15.97 -22.48
C THR A 550 -9.95 -15.19 -21.28
N THR A 551 -10.19 -15.68 -20.06
CA THR A 551 -9.54 -15.10 -18.87
C THR A 551 -8.07 -15.46 -18.89
N GLY A 552 -7.19 -14.47 -18.72
CA GLY A 552 -5.75 -14.68 -18.81
C GLY A 552 -4.95 -13.39 -18.75
N GLU A 553 -3.67 -13.50 -19.10
CA GLU A 553 -2.73 -12.40 -19.19
C GLU A 553 -2.72 -11.82 -20.60
N TYR A 554 -2.84 -10.49 -20.69
CA TYR A 554 -2.85 -9.73 -21.94
C TYR A 554 -1.96 -8.49 -21.81
N PHE A 555 -1.54 -7.92 -22.94
CA PHE A 555 -0.69 -6.73 -22.97
C PHE A 555 -1.31 -5.71 -23.92
N VAL A 556 -1.28 -4.43 -23.51
CA VAL A 556 -1.55 -3.32 -24.42
C VAL A 556 -0.28 -3.06 -25.20
N ALA A 557 -0.39 -3.05 -26.52
CA ALA A 557 0.72 -2.83 -27.43
C ALA A 557 0.48 -1.60 -28.30
N ILE A 558 1.51 -0.78 -28.45
CA ILE A 558 1.52 0.41 -29.30
C ILE A 558 2.49 0.15 -30.44
N HIS A 559 1.93 -0.04 -31.63
CA HIS A 559 2.69 -0.33 -32.84
C HIS A 559 2.81 0.92 -33.70
N THR A 560 4.01 1.49 -33.81
CA THR A 560 4.23 2.66 -34.69
C THR A 560 4.39 2.21 -36.13
N THR A 561 3.68 2.85 -37.07
CA THR A 561 3.68 2.49 -38.51
C THR A 561 4.24 3.59 -39.40
N GLY A 562 4.84 4.62 -38.80
CA GLY A 562 5.47 5.74 -39.50
C GLY A 562 4.46 6.80 -39.97
N THR A 563 4.45 7.14 -41.25
CA THR A 563 3.63 8.25 -41.78
C THR A 563 3.03 7.98 -43.16
N ASN A 564 1.85 8.57 -43.42
CA ASN A 564 1.30 8.66 -44.78
C ASN A 564 1.76 9.91 -45.53
N GLY A 565 2.45 10.84 -44.85
CA GLY A 565 2.97 12.10 -45.38
C GLY A 565 4.30 11.96 -46.13
N THR A 566 4.88 13.10 -46.50
CA THR A 566 6.23 13.14 -47.10
C THR A 566 7.36 13.17 -46.07
N ASP A 567 7.03 13.43 -44.81
CA ASP A 567 7.96 13.63 -43.71
C ASP A 567 7.35 13.05 -42.43
N ALA A 568 8.16 12.37 -41.63
CA ALA A 568 7.76 11.89 -40.30
C ALA A 568 8.38 12.74 -39.20
N GLY A 569 7.71 12.78 -38.06
CA GLY A 569 8.14 13.43 -36.84
C GLY A 569 8.52 12.41 -35.76
N GLY A 570 8.45 12.84 -34.50
CA GLY A 570 8.52 11.95 -33.34
C GLY A 570 7.12 11.53 -32.90
N PHE A 571 6.97 10.31 -32.39
CA PHE A 571 5.75 9.86 -31.70
C PHE A 571 6.03 9.79 -30.19
N LEU A 572 5.09 10.27 -29.37
CA LEU A 572 5.21 10.39 -27.92
C LEU A 572 3.97 9.79 -27.25
N VAL A 573 4.16 9.11 -26.13
CA VAL A 573 3.10 8.59 -25.26
C VAL A 573 3.35 9.07 -23.84
N PHE A 574 2.31 9.57 -23.19
CA PHE A 574 2.35 10.23 -21.88
C PHE A 574 1.60 9.48 -20.79
N ASP A 575 0.57 8.72 -21.17
CA ASP A 575 -0.24 7.92 -20.24
C ASP A 575 -0.75 6.68 -20.98
N VAL A 576 -0.77 5.54 -20.30
CA VAL A 576 -1.55 4.36 -20.68
C VAL A 576 -2.38 3.91 -19.49
N SER A 577 -3.70 3.82 -19.66
CA SER A 577 -4.60 3.29 -18.64
C SER A 577 -5.53 2.22 -19.18
N VAL A 578 -5.79 1.23 -18.33
CA VAL A 578 -6.75 0.15 -18.56
C VAL A 578 -7.66 0.09 -17.35
N THR A 579 -8.94 0.37 -17.60
CA THR A 579 -9.99 0.37 -16.59
C THR A 579 -11.12 -0.55 -17.03
N LEU A 580 -12.02 -0.90 -16.11
CA LEU A 580 -13.23 -1.61 -16.50
C LEU A 580 -14.16 -0.66 -17.28
N ASN A 581 -14.67 -1.08 -18.43
CA ASN A 581 -15.69 -0.33 -19.16
C ASN A 581 -17.07 -0.62 -18.56
N ILE A 582 -17.56 0.30 -17.74
CA ILE A 582 -18.94 0.27 -17.24
C ILE A 582 -19.75 1.31 -18.01
N PRO A 583 -20.58 0.93 -18.99
CA PRO A 583 -21.44 1.89 -19.66
C PRO A 583 -22.40 2.54 -18.65
N PRO A 584 -22.66 3.87 -18.75
CA PRO A 584 -23.64 4.54 -17.90
C PRO A 584 -25.01 3.86 -18.03
N SER A 585 -25.67 3.58 -16.91
CA SER A 585 -27.04 3.06 -16.88
C SER A 585 -28.06 4.20 -16.75
N ASP A 586 -29.33 3.92 -17.10
CA ASP A 586 -30.48 4.82 -16.85
C ASP A 586 -30.97 4.73 -15.38
N GLY A 587 -30.15 4.17 -14.49
CA GLY A 587 -30.51 3.90 -13.10
C GLY A 587 -30.84 5.17 -12.32
N GLU A 588 -31.58 5.01 -11.22
CA GLU A 588 -32.02 6.14 -10.40
C GLU A 588 -31.88 5.87 -8.90
N LEU A 589 -31.71 6.96 -8.15
CA LEU A 589 -31.77 6.95 -6.69
C LEU A 589 -33.10 7.54 -6.21
N ILE A 590 -33.87 6.76 -5.46
CA ILE A 590 -35.12 7.19 -4.83
C ILE A 590 -34.89 7.36 -3.34
N ILE A 591 -35.13 8.58 -2.83
CA ILE A 591 -35.04 8.89 -1.40
C ILE A 591 -36.40 8.72 -0.74
N LEU A 592 -36.44 7.90 0.30
CA LEU A 592 -37.64 7.66 1.10
C LEU A 592 -37.73 8.68 2.25
N PRO A 593 -38.93 9.15 2.61
CA PRO A 593 -39.14 10.17 3.64
C PRO A 593 -39.04 9.56 5.06
N THR A 594 -37.91 8.92 5.35
CA THR A 594 -37.63 8.25 6.62
C THR A 594 -36.19 8.48 7.05
N THR A 595 -35.97 8.59 8.36
CA THR A 595 -34.64 8.59 8.98
C THR A 595 -34.25 7.21 9.52
N GLY A 596 -35.11 6.22 9.28
CA GLY A 596 -34.94 4.84 9.73
C GLY A 596 -34.17 3.95 8.76
N PHE A 597 -34.38 2.65 8.90
CA PHE A 597 -33.72 1.61 8.12
C PHE A 597 -34.69 1.04 7.07
N VAL A 598 -34.31 1.10 5.80
CA VAL A 598 -34.96 0.33 4.71
C VAL A 598 -34.24 -1.01 4.68
N SER A 599 -34.84 -2.02 5.29
CA SER A 599 -34.11 -3.22 5.73
C SER A 599 -34.32 -4.44 4.85
N SER A 600 -35.26 -4.39 3.92
CA SER A 600 -35.54 -5.48 2.98
C SER A 600 -36.25 -5.01 1.71
N VAL A 601 -36.03 -5.69 0.59
CA VAL A 601 -36.58 -5.39 -0.73
C VAL A 601 -37.15 -6.66 -1.39
N ASN A 602 -38.21 -6.53 -2.19
CA ASN A 602 -38.82 -7.68 -2.87
C ASN A 602 -38.02 -8.07 -4.14
N TYR A 603 -38.40 -9.19 -4.79
CA TYR A 603 -37.65 -9.83 -5.89
C TYR A 603 -37.14 -8.87 -6.98
N ASN A 604 -37.96 -7.89 -7.39
CA ASN A 604 -37.65 -6.92 -8.45
C ASN A 604 -37.50 -5.46 -7.96
N GLY A 605 -37.51 -5.28 -6.64
CA GLY A 605 -37.47 -3.97 -6.01
C GLY A 605 -38.60 -3.01 -6.33
N SER A 606 -39.78 -3.50 -6.72
CA SER A 606 -41.00 -2.67 -6.80
C SER A 606 -41.61 -2.35 -5.43
N ALA A 607 -41.16 -3.04 -4.38
CA ALA A 607 -41.54 -2.78 -2.99
C ALA A 607 -40.36 -3.00 -2.03
N ALA A 608 -40.30 -2.21 -0.97
CA ALA A 608 -39.30 -2.30 0.09
C ALA A 608 -39.93 -2.03 1.45
N ALA A 609 -39.45 -2.70 2.50
CA ALA A 609 -39.98 -2.55 3.85
C ALA A 609 -38.87 -2.19 4.85
N GLY A 610 -39.28 -1.57 5.94
CA GLY A 610 -38.34 -1.09 6.95
C GLY A 610 -39.02 -0.57 8.19
N TYR A 611 -38.26 0.13 9.02
CA TYR A 611 -38.75 0.73 10.24
C TYR A 611 -38.03 2.03 10.58
N ASP A 612 -38.78 2.96 11.17
CA ASP A 612 -38.24 4.17 11.78
C ASP A 612 -38.24 4.04 13.30
N THR A 613 -38.08 5.16 14.00
CA THR A 613 -38.05 5.20 15.48
C THR A 613 -39.40 4.90 16.16
N GLN A 614 -40.50 4.79 15.40
CA GLN A 614 -41.86 4.66 15.92
C GLN A 614 -42.68 3.55 15.26
N THR A 615 -42.48 3.29 13.97
CA THR A 615 -43.36 2.43 13.17
C THR A 615 -42.59 1.69 12.07
N HIS A 616 -43.10 0.50 11.73
CA HIS A 616 -42.74 -0.16 10.48
C HIS A 616 -43.34 0.60 9.29
N PHE A 617 -42.73 0.49 8.13
CA PHE A 617 -43.22 1.11 6.90
C PHE A 617 -43.06 0.17 5.69
N LEU A 618 -43.83 0.47 4.66
CA LEU A 618 -43.77 -0.11 3.33
C LEU A 618 -43.60 1.03 2.33
N TRP A 619 -42.67 0.87 1.40
CA TRP A 619 -42.62 1.64 0.18
C TRP A 619 -43.00 0.73 -0.99
N ASN A 620 -43.85 1.24 -1.86
CA ASN A 620 -44.18 0.62 -3.13
C ASN A 620 -44.00 1.64 -4.24
N GLU A 621 -43.42 1.21 -5.34
CA GLU A 621 -43.09 2.08 -6.49
C GLU A 621 -44.33 2.80 -7.06
N THR A 622 -45.50 2.14 -7.05
CA THR A 622 -46.74 2.70 -7.57
C THR A 622 -47.50 3.52 -6.53
N THR A 623 -47.55 3.08 -5.28
CA THR A 623 -48.40 3.72 -4.23
C THR A 623 -47.63 4.64 -3.29
N GLY A 624 -46.31 4.63 -3.34
CA GLY A 624 -45.42 5.45 -2.52
C GLY A 624 -45.16 4.87 -1.13
N PHE A 625 -44.71 5.75 -0.23
CA PHE A 625 -44.35 5.42 1.16
C PHE A 625 -45.57 5.46 2.10
N GLU A 626 -45.75 4.42 2.90
CA GLU A 626 -46.76 4.34 3.95
C GLU A 626 -46.25 3.70 5.25
N THR A 627 -46.71 4.20 6.40
CA THR A 627 -46.45 3.60 7.71
C THR A 627 -47.50 2.52 8.01
N ILE A 628 -47.07 1.35 8.49
CA ILE A 628 -47.94 0.18 8.69
C ILE A 628 -48.13 -0.20 10.18
N GLY A 629 -47.58 0.56 11.12
CA GLY A 629 -47.72 0.31 12.56
C GLY A 629 -46.80 -0.81 13.06
N GLY A 630 -47.31 -1.67 13.96
CA GLY A 630 -46.53 -2.71 14.65
C GLY A 630 -45.64 -2.16 15.76
N VAL A 631 -44.63 -2.94 16.18
CA VAL A 631 -43.66 -2.53 17.22
C VAL A 631 -42.25 -2.65 16.67
N VAL A 632 -41.53 -1.53 16.62
CA VAL A 632 -40.19 -1.44 16.02
C VAL A 632 -39.09 -1.89 16.99
N PRO A 633 -37.94 -2.33 16.46
CA PRO A 633 -36.74 -2.58 17.27
C PRO A 633 -36.32 -1.35 18.06
N ALA A 634 -36.02 -1.54 19.35
CA ALA A 634 -35.65 -0.49 20.29
C ALA A 634 -34.79 -1.09 21.42
N PRO A 635 -34.20 -0.29 22.32
CA PRO A 635 -33.48 -0.83 23.48
C PRO A 635 -34.36 -1.80 24.30
N GLY A 636 -34.04 -3.10 24.26
CA GLY A 636 -34.81 -4.16 24.91
C GLY A 636 -35.96 -4.76 24.08
N ILE A 637 -36.10 -4.39 22.80
CA ILE A 637 -37.05 -4.98 21.86
C ILE A 637 -36.28 -5.42 20.61
N GLY A 638 -36.32 -6.71 20.30
CA GLY A 638 -35.63 -7.30 19.17
C GLY A 638 -36.39 -7.16 17.85
N GLY A 639 -35.67 -7.43 16.75
CA GLY A 639 -36.25 -7.67 15.44
C GLY A 639 -35.60 -6.88 14.29
N LYS A 640 -36.04 -7.20 13.07
CA LYS A 640 -35.79 -6.52 11.80
C LYS A 640 -37.01 -6.75 10.90
N THR A 641 -37.29 -5.80 10.01
CA THR A 641 -38.41 -5.90 9.06
C THR A 641 -37.96 -6.57 7.76
N GLY A 642 -38.68 -7.59 7.33
CA GLY A 642 -38.49 -8.29 6.06
C GLY A 642 -39.74 -8.22 5.17
N ILE A 643 -39.58 -8.33 3.86
CA ILE A 643 -40.68 -8.41 2.89
C ILE A 643 -40.53 -9.67 2.03
N SER A 644 -41.65 -10.30 1.64
CA SER A 644 -41.66 -11.42 0.69
C SER A 644 -41.36 -10.97 -0.74
N ASP A 645 -40.97 -11.91 -1.60
CA ASP A 645 -40.56 -11.64 -2.99
C ASP A 645 -41.69 -11.04 -3.84
N ASP A 646 -42.93 -11.46 -3.57
CA ASP A 646 -44.12 -10.91 -4.21
C ASP A 646 -44.53 -9.52 -3.68
N GLY A 647 -43.89 -9.04 -2.62
CA GLY A 647 -44.17 -7.75 -1.99
C GLY A 647 -45.50 -7.68 -1.22
N LEU A 648 -46.19 -8.82 -1.01
CA LEU A 648 -47.53 -8.85 -0.43
C LEU A 648 -47.54 -9.15 1.08
N THR A 649 -46.43 -9.62 1.63
CA THR A 649 -46.32 -10.03 3.03
C THR A 649 -45.08 -9.43 3.69
N ILE A 650 -45.23 -8.93 4.90
CA ILE A 650 -44.13 -8.38 5.71
C ILE A 650 -43.96 -9.19 7.00
N GLY A 651 -42.74 -9.62 7.28
CA GLY A 651 -42.34 -10.22 8.54
C GLY A 651 -41.72 -9.18 9.48
N ALA A 652 -42.32 -8.95 10.64
CA ALA A 652 -41.85 -7.99 11.64
C ALA A 652 -42.47 -8.29 13.01
N SER A 653 -42.18 -7.48 14.04
CA SER A 653 -42.72 -7.70 15.38
C SER A 653 -43.97 -6.84 15.63
N SER A 654 -44.97 -7.39 16.33
CA SER A 654 -46.15 -6.62 16.78
C SER A 654 -46.67 -7.08 18.14
N LEU A 655 -47.46 -6.21 18.81
CA LEU A 655 -48.01 -6.50 20.13
C LEU A 655 -49.20 -7.45 20.02
N ASN A 656 -49.13 -8.60 20.68
CA ASN A 656 -50.28 -9.45 20.89
C ASN A 656 -51.11 -8.94 22.07
N THR A 657 -52.29 -8.39 21.78
CA THR A 657 -53.18 -7.79 22.80
C THR A 657 -53.81 -8.80 23.77
N THR A 658 -53.67 -10.10 23.51
CA THR A 658 -54.23 -11.15 24.39
C THR A 658 -53.33 -11.44 25.58
N ASN A 659 -52.02 -11.55 25.35
CA ASN A 659 -51.00 -11.80 26.40
C ASN A 659 -50.19 -10.55 26.74
N ASN A 660 -50.34 -9.47 25.98
CA ASN A 660 -49.62 -8.20 26.13
C ASN A 660 -48.09 -8.35 26.00
N LEU A 661 -47.66 -9.28 25.15
CA LEU A 661 -46.27 -9.50 24.77
C LEU A 661 -46.06 -9.15 23.30
N ILE A 662 -44.86 -8.69 22.96
CA ILE A 662 -44.43 -8.55 21.57
C ILE A 662 -44.09 -9.93 21.02
N GLU A 663 -44.53 -10.19 19.79
CA GLU A 663 -44.29 -11.46 19.10
C GLU A 663 -43.78 -11.18 17.69
N LEU A 664 -43.06 -12.16 17.13
CA LEU A 664 -42.87 -12.29 15.69
C LEU A 664 -44.26 -12.36 15.03
N SER A 665 -44.44 -11.60 13.96
CA SER A 665 -45.74 -11.33 13.36
C SER A 665 -45.65 -11.23 11.85
N MET A 666 -46.80 -11.45 11.22
CA MET A 666 -46.98 -11.23 9.79
C MET A 666 -47.93 -10.04 9.55
N TYR A 667 -47.61 -9.22 8.57
CA TYR A 667 -48.49 -8.18 8.06
C TYR A 667 -48.88 -8.47 6.61
N ASP A 668 -50.18 -8.65 6.38
CA ASP A 668 -50.75 -8.83 5.04
C ASP A 668 -51.04 -7.44 4.43
N VAL A 669 -50.39 -7.14 3.31
CA VAL A 669 -50.45 -5.81 2.68
C VAL A 669 -51.85 -5.50 2.13
N ALA A 670 -52.53 -6.50 1.56
CA ALA A 670 -53.83 -6.32 0.92
C ALA A 670 -54.95 -6.00 1.93
N THR A 671 -54.89 -6.60 3.11
CA THR A 671 -55.87 -6.47 4.20
C THR A 671 -55.42 -5.53 5.30
N GLN A 672 -54.17 -5.06 5.27
CA GLN A 672 -53.54 -4.18 6.26
C GLN A 672 -53.64 -4.74 7.69
N THR A 673 -53.44 -6.05 7.84
CA THR A 673 -53.70 -6.75 9.10
C THR A 673 -52.43 -7.37 9.67
N TRP A 674 -52.14 -7.04 10.94
CA TRP A 674 -51.11 -7.70 11.73
C TRP A 674 -51.63 -8.98 12.39
N THR A 675 -50.88 -10.06 12.25
CA THR A 675 -51.13 -11.35 12.90
C THR A 675 -49.93 -11.76 13.74
N PRO A 676 -50.01 -11.65 15.09
CA PRO A 676 -49.02 -12.22 16.00
C PRO A 676 -48.99 -13.74 15.93
N LEU A 677 -47.78 -14.31 15.87
CA LEU A 677 -47.57 -15.73 15.58
C LEU A 677 -47.13 -16.55 16.81
N GLY A 678 -46.98 -15.93 17.98
CA GLY A 678 -46.60 -16.59 19.22
C GLY A 678 -45.09 -16.70 19.46
N GLY A 679 -44.71 -17.60 20.36
CA GLY A 679 -43.32 -17.88 20.73
C GLY A 679 -43.16 -19.30 21.30
N LEU A 680 -41.99 -19.61 21.87
CA LEU A 680 -41.68 -20.95 22.42
C LEU A 680 -42.24 -21.22 23.82
N GLY A 681 -43.09 -20.31 24.33
CA GLY A 681 -43.75 -20.43 25.63
C GLY A 681 -43.01 -19.82 26.82
N GLY A 682 -41.87 -19.15 26.60
CA GLY A 682 -41.23 -18.23 27.54
C GLY A 682 -41.31 -16.77 27.05
N ASP A 683 -40.76 -15.85 27.85
CA ASP A 683 -40.70 -14.41 27.59
C ASP A 683 -39.60 -13.74 28.42
N ASP A 684 -39.22 -12.52 28.06
CA ASP A 684 -38.30 -11.67 28.84
C ASP A 684 -39.03 -10.59 29.67
N GLY A 685 -40.36 -10.66 29.75
CA GLY A 685 -41.24 -9.66 30.34
C GLY A 685 -41.73 -8.57 29.37
N ILE A 686 -41.22 -8.52 28.15
CA ILE A 686 -41.59 -7.57 27.09
C ILE A 686 -42.00 -8.31 25.81
N GLU A 687 -41.18 -9.25 25.35
CA GLU A 687 -41.37 -10.04 24.13
C GLU A 687 -41.34 -11.55 24.43
N ALA A 688 -42.21 -12.29 23.72
CA ALA A 688 -42.13 -13.75 23.65
C ALA A 688 -41.24 -14.20 22.47
N SER A 689 -41.18 -13.38 21.43
CA SER A 689 -40.38 -13.60 20.24
C SER A 689 -40.25 -12.33 19.39
N SER A 690 -39.29 -12.31 18.46
CA SER A 690 -39.08 -11.22 17.51
C SER A 690 -38.72 -11.75 16.11
N SER A 691 -39.24 -11.08 15.08
CA SER A 691 -38.99 -11.40 13.67
C SER A 691 -37.69 -10.75 13.19
N HIS A 692 -36.88 -11.46 12.40
CA HIS A 692 -35.67 -10.93 11.77
C HIS A 692 -35.65 -11.06 10.25
N ALA A 693 -36.34 -12.06 9.69
CA ALA A 693 -36.50 -12.23 8.25
C ALA A 693 -37.75 -13.06 7.91
N ILE A 694 -38.19 -12.97 6.66
CA ILE A 694 -39.27 -13.76 6.06
C ILE A 694 -38.73 -14.42 4.79
N SER A 695 -39.21 -15.62 4.45
CA SER A 695 -38.87 -16.29 3.18
C SER A 695 -39.51 -15.60 1.99
N GLY A 696 -38.89 -15.71 0.82
CA GLY A 696 -39.40 -15.10 -0.41
C GLY A 696 -40.81 -15.59 -0.76
N ASP A 697 -41.14 -16.85 -0.48
CA ASP A 697 -42.48 -17.43 -0.68
C ASP A 697 -43.51 -17.11 0.44
N ALA A 698 -43.11 -16.29 1.42
CA ALA A 698 -43.89 -15.90 2.60
C ALA A 698 -44.34 -17.05 3.53
N SER A 699 -43.85 -18.27 3.33
CA SER A 699 -44.26 -19.44 4.12
C SER A 699 -43.55 -19.56 5.48
N THR A 700 -42.40 -18.90 5.63
CA THR A 700 -41.53 -19.01 6.80
C THR A 700 -41.13 -17.64 7.33
N ILE A 701 -41.21 -17.45 8.66
CA ILE A 701 -40.65 -16.29 9.36
C ILE A 701 -39.63 -16.79 10.37
N VAL A 702 -38.46 -16.16 10.41
CA VAL A 702 -37.36 -16.57 11.31
C VAL A 702 -36.97 -15.44 12.26
N GLY A 703 -36.38 -15.81 13.40
CA GLY A 703 -35.92 -14.82 14.37
C GLY A 703 -35.46 -15.41 15.69
N LEU A 704 -35.90 -14.79 16.78
CA LEU A 704 -35.57 -15.14 18.16
C LEU A 704 -36.83 -15.46 18.96
N GLY A 705 -36.79 -16.49 19.79
CA GLY A 705 -37.87 -16.83 20.73
C GLY A 705 -37.36 -17.30 22.08
N TYR A 706 -38.12 -17.01 23.15
CA TYR A 706 -37.75 -17.38 24.51
C TYR A 706 -38.34 -18.74 24.89
N THR A 707 -37.47 -19.67 25.26
CA THR A 707 -37.84 -21.04 25.65
C THR A 707 -38.63 -21.10 26.97
N ALA A 708 -39.62 -21.99 27.02
CA ALA A 708 -40.44 -22.17 28.22
C ALA A 708 -39.61 -22.60 29.45
N GLY A 709 -39.79 -21.88 30.57
CA GLY A 709 -39.24 -22.23 31.88
C GLY A 709 -37.85 -21.67 32.17
N THR A 710 -36.93 -21.66 31.19
CA THR A 710 -35.59 -21.06 31.34
C THR A 710 -35.49 -19.66 30.76
N ASN A 711 -36.44 -19.25 29.90
CA ASN A 711 -36.43 -17.98 29.16
C ASN A 711 -35.10 -17.76 28.42
N THR A 712 -34.54 -18.84 27.88
CA THR A 712 -33.31 -18.80 27.08
C THR A 712 -33.67 -18.40 25.65
N PRO A 713 -33.04 -17.36 25.08
CA PRO A 713 -33.28 -16.92 23.71
C PRO A 713 -32.64 -17.90 22.71
N HIS A 714 -33.48 -18.47 21.84
CA HIS A 714 -33.05 -19.37 20.77
C HIS A 714 -33.48 -18.84 19.40
N ALA A 715 -32.76 -19.25 18.38
CA ALA A 715 -33.18 -19.15 17.00
C ALA A 715 -34.50 -19.90 16.82
N VAL A 716 -35.43 -19.26 16.11
CA VAL A 716 -36.74 -19.87 15.80
C VAL A 716 -37.07 -19.75 14.32
N ARG A 717 -37.89 -20.69 13.84
CA ARG A 717 -38.65 -20.55 12.60
C ARG A 717 -40.13 -20.74 12.89
N TRP A 718 -40.98 -20.01 12.20
CA TRP A 718 -42.42 -20.21 12.18
C TRP A 718 -42.84 -20.71 10.80
N THR A 719 -43.75 -21.69 10.78
CA THR A 719 -44.52 -22.07 9.59
C THR A 719 -46.00 -22.17 9.95
N GLU A 720 -46.90 -21.98 8.98
CA GLU A 720 -48.35 -22.08 9.23
C GLU A 720 -48.73 -23.45 9.82
N THR A 721 -48.07 -24.52 9.37
CA THR A 721 -48.38 -25.89 9.77
C THR A 721 -47.89 -26.28 11.15
N GLU A 722 -46.76 -25.72 11.60
CA GLU A 722 -46.06 -26.17 12.81
C GLU A 722 -46.09 -25.12 13.93
N GLY A 723 -46.43 -23.86 13.62
CA GLY A 723 -46.26 -22.74 14.54
C GLY A 723 -44.78 -22.40 14.73
N VAL A 724 -44.45 -21.78 15.88
CA VAL A 724 -43.06 -21.43 16.20
C VAL A 724 -42.29 -22.67 16.68
N ILE A 725 -41.19 -22.97 16.00
CA ILE A 725 -40.30 -24.10 16.23
C ILE A 725 -38.96 -23.58 16.76
N ASP A 726 -38.44 -24.27 17.78
CA ASP A 726 -37.12 -24.03 18.33
C ASP A 726 -36.04 -24.65 17.43
N LEU A 727 -35.13 -23.83 16.90
CA LEU A 727 -33.96 -24.27 16.15
C LEU A 727 -32.72 -24.48 17.05
N GLY A 728 -32.77 -23.95 18.28
CA GLY A 728 -31.82 -24.19 19.34
C GLY A 728 -30.38 -23.77 19.06
N SER A 729 -29.49 -24.34 19.87
CA SER A 729 -28.04 -24.25 19.73
C SER A 729 -27.45 -25.65 19.95
N THR A 730 -26.37 -25.96 19.21
CA THR A 730 -25.58 -27.18 19.43
C THR A 730 -24.75 -27.11 20.71
N VAL A 731 -24.55 -25.92 21.27
CA VAL A 731 -23.92 -25.68 22.57
C VAL A 731 -25.00 -25.60 23.65
N ALA A 732 -24.97 -26.56 24.59
CA ALA A 732 -26.00 -26.65 25.61
C ALA A 732 -26.13 -25.38 26.46
N GLY A 733 -27.29 -24.74 26.42
CA GLY A 733 -27.63 -23.53 27.18
C GLY A 733 -27.10 -22.22 26.58
N ALA A 734 -26.46 -22.27 25.42
CA ALA A 734 -26.02 -21.09 24.68
C ALA A 734 -27.20 -20.41 23.97
N PHE A 735 -27.04 -19.12 23.68
CA PHE A 735 -28.02 -18.34 22.95
C PHE A 735 -27.84 -18.54 21.44
N SER A 736 -28.92 -18.39 20.70
CA SER A 736 -28.87 -18.38 19.24
C SER A 736 -29.94 -17.45 18.66
N ARG A 737 -29.74 -17.05 17.41
CA ARG A 737 -30.71 -16.25 16.65
C ARG A 737 -30.60 -16.55 15.17
N ALA A 738 -31.75 -16.63 14.49
CA ALA A 738 -31.83 -16.62 13.05
C ALA A 738 -31.95 -15.17 12.54
N ASN A 739 -31.10 -14.77 11.60
CA ASN A 739 -31.06 -13.44 11.02
C ASN A 739 -31.65 -13.40 9.60
N ALA A 740 -31.54 -14.48 8.82
CA ALA A 740 -31.91 -14.53 7.40
C ALA A 740 -32.39 -15.93 6.97
N THR A 741 -33.11 -16.02 5.85
CA THR A 741 -33.60 -17.27 5.28
C THR A 741 -33.75 -17.16 3.75
N ASN A 742 -33.67 -18.28 3.04
CA ASN A 742 -33.84 -18.34 1.58
C ASN A 742 -35.34 -18.36 1.15
N LEU A 743 -35.59 -18.50 -0.16
CA LEU A 743 -36.91 -18.44 -0.80
C LEU A 743 -37.97 -19.34 -0.14
N ASP A 744 -37.60 -20.56 0.26
CA ASP A 744 -38.53 -21.59 0.77
C ASP A 744 -38.37 -21.91 2.26
N GLY A 745 -37.49 -21.20 2.98
CA GLY A 745 -37.29 -21.40 4.41
C GLY A 745 -36.46 -22.63 4.80
N THR A 746 -35.85 -23.33 3.83
CA THR A 746 -35.05 -24.54 4.09
C THR A 746 -33.64 -24.25 4.57
N ILE A 747 -33.07 -23.10 4.20
CA ILE A 747 -31.76 -22.61 4.61
C ILE A 747 -31.96 -21.35 5.44
N ILE A 748 -31.47 -21.38 6.69
CA ILE A 748 -31.60 -20.28 7.65
C ILE A 748 -30.21 -19.90 8.14
N GLY A 749 -29.84 -18.64 8.03
CA GLY A 749 -28.58 -18.08 8.50
C GLY A 749 -28.75 -17.31 9.81
N GLY A 750 -27.77 -17.38 10.70
CA GLY A 750 -27.70 -16.57 11.90
C GLY A 750 -26.44 -16.80 12.73
N TRP A 751 -26.59 -16.83 14.04
CA TRP A 751 -25.49 -17.07 14.96
C TRP A 751 -25.89 -17.92 16.17
N GLN A 752 -24.89 -18.52 16.79
CA GLN A 752 -24.99 -19.14 18.11
C GLN A 752 -23.79 -18.73 18.98
N ASP A 753 -23.98 -18.71 20.30
CA ASP A 753 -22.88 -18.47 21.23
C ASP A 753 -22.04 -19.74 21.40
N THR A 754 -20.72 -19.58 21.35
CA THR A 754 -19.74 -20.59 21.75
C THR A 754 -19.84 -20.88 23.26
N ALA A 755 -19.18 -21.95 23.73
CA ALA A 755 -19.11 -22.27 25.15
C ALA A 755 -18.47 -21.15 26.02
N SER A 756 -17.68 -20.27 25.40
CA SER A 756 -17.08 -19.07 26.00
C SER A 756 -17.96 -17.82 25.94
N GLY A 757 -19.11 -17.89 25.26
CA GLY A 757 -20.06 -16.77 25.10
C GLY A 757 -19.74 -15.82 23.94
N PHE A 758 -18.86 -16.19 23.01
CA PHE A 758 -18.63 -15.44 21.78
C PHE A 758 -19.58 -15.91 20.67
N ARG A 759 -20.12 -14.98 19.89
CA ARG A 759 -20.98 -15.32 18.74
C ARG A 759 -20.16 -15.97 17.63
N GLN A 760 -20.75 -17.00 17.03
CA GLN A 760 -20.23 -17.75 15.90
C GLN A 760 -21.31 -17.87 14.82
N GLY A 761 -20.92 -17.66 13.57
CA GLY A 761 -21.78 -17.87 12.41
C GLY A 761 -22.36 -19.28 12.38
N ALA A 762 -23.67 -19.38 12.17
CA ALA A 762 -24.39 -20.65 12.13
C ALA A 762 -25.41 -20.67 10.99
N VAL A 763 -25.55 -21.83 10.36
CA VAL A 763 -26.55 -22.11 9.31
C VAL A 763 -27.38 -23.30 9.77
N TRP A 764 -28.70 -23.24 9.59
CA TRP A 764 -29.59 -24.37 9.78
C TRP A 764 -30.10 -24.84 8.43
N THR A 765 -29.73 -26.05 8.06
CA THR A 765 -30.20 -26.72 6.84
C THR A 765 -31.29 -27.70 7.23
N ASN A 766 -32.53 -27.41 6.85
CA ASN A 766 -33.71 -28.19 7.25
C ASN A 766 -33.82 -28.39 8.78
N GLY A 767 -33.42 -27.36 9.54
CA GLY A 767 -33.42 -27.37 11.00
C GLY A 767 -32.19 -28.02 11.66
N VAL A 768 -31.23 -28.56 10.89
CA VAL A 768 -29.97 -29.08 11.42
C VAL A 768 -28.91 -27.97 11.40
N GLN A 769 -28.38 -27.63 12.57
CA GLN A 769 -27.36 -26.58 12.70
C GLN A 769 -25.97 -27.07 12.29
N GLN A 770 -25.27 -26.21 11.55
CA GLN A 770 -23.83 -26.25 11.29
C GLN A 770 -23.21 -24.88 11.63
N THR A 771 -21.98 -24.88 12.12
CA THR A 771 -21.21 -23.65 12.39
C THR A 771 -20.24 -23.37 11.26
N ILE A 772 -19.92 -22.09 11.05
CA ILE A 772 -18.92 -21.65 10.07
C ILE A 772 -17.64 -21.28 10.80
N ASP A 773 -16.53 -21.89 10.37
CA ASP A 773 -15.20 -21.66 10.90
C ASP A 773 -14.24 -21.31 9.76
N THR A 774 -13.18 -20.58 10.11
CA THR A 774 -12.02 -20.36 9.25
C THR A 774 -11.20 -21.64 9.06
N ALA A 775 -10.26 -21.65 8.10
CA ALA A 775 -9.38 -22.79 7.85
C ALA A 775 -8.56 -23.23 9.09
N ASN A 776 -8.30 -22.30 10.02
CA ASN A 776 -7.58 -22.58 11.27
C ASN A 776 -8.49 -23.08 12.40
N GLY A 777 -9.80 -23.22 12.14
CA GLY A 777 -10.80 -23.67 13.10
C GLY A 777 -11.36 -22.57 14.02
N ASP A 778 -11.02 -21.30 13.76
CA ASP A 778 -11.56 -20.17 14.53
C ASP A 778 -12.93 -19.72 13.97
N PRO A 779 -13.89 -19.33 14.83
CA PRO A 779 -15.25 -18.97 14.42
C PRO A 779 -15.32 -17.63 13.68
N VAL A 780 -16.13 -17.56 12.63
CA VAL A 780 -16.51 -16.29 11.97
C VAL A 780 -17.68 -15.60 12.68
N GLY A 781 -17.93 -14.33 12.35
CA GLY A 781 -19.07 -13.58 12.86
C GLY A 781 -20.41 -14.09 12.32
N GLY A 782 -21.50 -13.52 12.82
CA GLY A 782 -22.85 -13.98 12.51
C GLY A 782 -23.17 -13.91 11.01
N VAL A 783 -23.98 -14.87 10.52
CA VAL A 783 -24.55 -14.82 9.18
C VAL A 783 -25.70 -13.80 9.19
N GLU A 784 -25.69 -12.89 8.24
CA GLU A 784 -26.65 -11.77 8.14
C GLU A 784 -27.56 -11.86 6.91
N THR A 785 -27.19 -12.66 5.90
CA THR A 785 -27.95 -12.84 4.66
C THR A 785 -27.79 -14.24 4.08
N VAL A 786 -28.76 -14.67 3.26
CA VAL A 786 -28.80 -15.96 2.55
C VAL A 786 -29.31 -15.66 1.13
N SER A 787 -28.68 -16.21 0.09
CA SER A 787 -29.17 -16.09 -1.28
C SER A 787 -30.52 -16.79 -1.42
N ASN A 788 -31.32 -16.36 -2.38
CA ASN A 788 -32.69 -16.84 -2.53
C ASN A 788 -32.75 -18.34 -2.87
N ASP A 789 -31.79 -18.82 -3.68
CA ASP A 789 -31.61 -20.24 -3.99
C ASP A 789 -31.06 -21.06 -2.80
N GLY A 790 -30.59 -20.40 -1.74
CA GLY A 790 -30.02 -21.00 -0.53
C GLY A 790 -28.60 -21.54 -0.68
N ALA A 791 -27.93 -21.32 -1.81
CA ALA A 791 -26.57 -21.82 -2.06
C ALA A 791 -25.50 -21.04 -1.29
N TRP A 792 -25.71 -19.75 -1.07
CA TRP A 792 -24.75 -18.85 -0.45
C TRP A 792 -25.30 -18.16 0.80
N VAL A 793 -24.41 -17.92 1.75
CA VAL A 793 -24.69 -17.06 2.91
C VAL A 793 -23.59 -16.01 3.03
N GLY A 794 -23.93 -14.86 3.61
CA GLY A 794 -22.99 -13.77 3.87
C GLY A 794 -23.07 -13.29 5.32
N GLY A 795 -21.97 -12.78 5.87
CA GLY A 795 -21.94 -12.41 7.27
C GLY A 795 -20.87 -11.40 7.71
N GLU A 796 -20.77 -11.25 9.03
CA GLU A 796 -19.88 -10.33 9.73
C GLU A 796 -18.44 -10.87 9.84
N GLY A 797 -17.48 -10.01 9.51
CA GLY A 797 -16.07 -10.29 9.77
C GLY A 797 -15.73 -10.38 11.26
N SER A 798 -14.89 -11.35 11.60
CA SER A 798 -14.36 -11.58 12.94
C SER A 798 -12.87 -11.25 13.02
N PHE A 799 -12.31 -11.26 14.23
CA PHE A 799 -10.86 -11.15 14.39
C PHE A 799 -10.10 -12.24 13.60
N ALA A 800 -10.67 -13.44 13.48
CA ALA A 800 -10.05 -14.59 12.82
C ALA A 800 -9.87 -14.44 11.31
N ASN A 801 -10.66 -13.57 10.67
CA ASN A 801 -10.52 -13.25 9.24
C ASN A 801 -10.25 -11.74 9.03
N ASN A 802 -9.55 -11.11 9.97
CA ASN A 802 -9.16 -9.69 9.90
C ASN A 802 -10.33 -8.72 9.70
N PHE A 803 -11.49 -9.05 10.26
CA PHE A 803 -12.75 -8.30 10.15
C PHE A 803 -13.25 -8.11 8.72
N GLN A 804 -12.84 -8.96 7.77
CA GLN A 804 -13.35 -8.94 6.40
C GLN A 804 -14.78 -9.49 6.35
N ALA A 805 -15.63 -8.84 5.56
CA ALA A 805 -16.90 -9.43 5.17
C ALA A 805 -16.65 -10.77 4.45
N TYR A 806 -17.58 -11.71 4.55
CA TYR A 806 -17.40 -13.03 3.97
C TYR A 806 -18.64 -13.52 3.23
N LEU A 807 -18.41 -14.45 2.33
CA LEU A 807 -19.38 -15.37 1.75
C LEU A 807 -19.03 -16.80 2.18
N TRP A 808 -20.03 -17.67 2.24
CA TRP A 808 -19.84 -19.08 2.51
C TRP A 808 -20.85 -19.92 1.75
N SER A 809 -20.40 -21.04 1.20
CA SER A 809 -21.27 -22.11 0.71
C SER A 809 -20.78 -23.46 1.24
N GLU A 810 -21.64 -24.48 1.22
CA GLU A 810 -21.23 -25.83 1.58
C GLU A 810 -20.20 -26.42 0.59
N ASP A 811 -20.25 -26.00 -0.68
CA ASP A 811 -19.41 -26.52 -1.76
C ASP A 811 -18.00 -25.89 -1.78
N SER A 812 -17.92 -24.56 -1.61
CA SER A 812 -16.66 -23.81 -1.70
C SER A 812 -16.04 -23.46 -0.33
N GLY A 813 -16.81 -23.56 0.75
CA GLY A 813 -16.39 -23.12 2.08
C GLY A 813 -16.38 -21.59 2.22
N LEU A 814 -15.54 -21.08 3.13
CA LEU A 814 -15.45 -19.66 3.46
C LEU A 814 -14.65 -18.89 2.40
N VAL A 815 -15.24 -17.82 1.87
CA VAL A 815 -14.63 -16.87 0.93
C VAL A 815 -14.60 -15.49 1.58
N ASN A 816 -13.40 -14.95 1.82
CA ASN A 816 -13.28 -13.54 2.22
C ASN A 816 -13.36 -12.68 0.96
N ILE A 817 -14.30 -11.72 0.92
CA ILE A 817 -14.58 -10.96 -0.31
C ILE A 817 -13.67 -9.73 -0.51
N GLY A 818 -12.74 -9.49 0.43
CA GLY A 818 -11.67 -8.49 0.32
C GLY A 818 -11.53 -7.64 1.59
N PRO A 819 -10.39 -6.93 1.76
CA PRO A 819 -10.17 -6.06 2.91
C PRO A 819 -11.11 -4.85 2.90
N ALA A 820 -11.23 -4.19 4.04
CA ALA A 820 -11.94 -2.91 4.13
C ALA A 820 -11.27 -1.86 3.24
N LEU A 821 -12.07 -1.06 2.53
CA LEU A 821 -11.59 0.09 1.76
C LEU A 821 -10.85 1.09 2.66
N THR A 822 -11.33 1.27 3.90
CA THR A 822 -10.66 2.02 4.96
C THR A 822 -10.06 1.07 6.02
N PRO A 823 -8.73 1.12 6.28
CA PRO A 823 -8.09 0.27 7.27
C PRO A 823 -8.72 0.36 8.68
N GLY A 824 -8.94 -0.80 9.31
CA GLY A 824 -9.50 -0.92 10.66
C GLY A 824 -11.03 -0.92 10.75
N TYR A 825 -11.74 -0.77 9.62
CA TYR A 825 -13.18 -0.95 9.57
C TYR A 825 -13.55 -2.44 9.58
N ARG A 826 -14.78 -2.74 10.01
CA ARG A 826 -15.32 -4.10 10.09
C ARG A 826 -16.37 -4.32 9.02
N GLY A 827 -16.26 -5.43 8.29
CA GLY A 827 -17.11 -5.78 7.17
C GLY A 827 -18.35 -6.59 7.53
N PHE A 828 -19.44 -6.31 6.82
CA PHE A 828 -20.72 -6.97 6.93
C PHE A 828 -21.28 -7.20 5.53
N THR A 829 -21.48 -8.46 5.12
CA THR A 829 -22.32 -8.78 3.95
C THR A 829 -23.78 -8.77 4.39
N THR A 830 -24.60 -7.89 3.84
CA THR A 830 -25.97 -7.66 4.31
C THR A 830 -27.05 -8.08 3.31
N GLY A 831 -26.72 -8.23 2.03
CA GLY A 831 -27.65 -8.67 0.99
C GLY A 831 -26.96 -9.50 -0.09
N LEU A 832 -27.69 -10.45 -0.67
CA LEU A 832 -27.30 -11.30 -1.79
C LEU A 832 -28.43 -11.34 -2.82
N ASN A 833 -28.09 -11.37 -4.10
CA ASN A 833 -29.06 -11.65 -5.16
C ASN A 833 -29.42 -13.15 -5.22
N GLU A 834 -30.22 -13.57 -6.21
CA GLU A 834 -30.80 -14.92 -6.33
C GLU A 834 -29.79 -16.05 -6.10
N ASP A 835 -28.62 -15.95 -6.74
CA ASP A 835 -27.57 -16.97 -6.78
C ASP A 835 -26.27 -16.56 -6.05
N GLY A 836 -26.28 -15.42 -5.35
CA GLY A 836 -25.12 -14.90 -4.62
C GLY A 836 -23.98 -14.35 -5.49
N THR A 837 -24.18 -14.18 -6.80
CA THR A 837 -23.19 -13.56 -7.71
C THR A 837 -22.97 -12.07 -7.46
N ILE A 838 -23.93 -11.40 -6.84
CA ILE A 838 -23.83 -10.01 -6.38
C ILE A 838 -24.06 -9.97 -4.88
N ALA A 839 -23.10 -9.38 -4.17
CA ALA A 839 -23.21 -9.11 -2.74
C ALA A 839 -23.16 -7.62 -2.45
N VAL A 840 -23.93 -7.18 -1.46
CA VAL A 840 -23.86 -5.80 -0.95
C VAL A 840 -23.62 -5.82 0.55
N GLY A 841 -23.00 -4.75 1.04
CA GLY A 841 -22.65 -4.69 2.44
C GLY A 841 -22.02 -3.38 2.84
N ASN A 842 -21.47 -3.36 4.05
CA ASN A 842 -20.80 -2.18 4.58
C ASN A 842 -19.54 -2.52 5.36
N TYR A 843 -18.58 -1.61 5.30
CA TYR A 843 -17.46 -1.53 6.22
C TYR A 843 -17.66 -0.36 7.17
N ARG A 844 -17.54 -0.56 8.48
CA ARG A 844 -17.78 0.53 9.44
C ARG A 844 -16.81 0.53 10.62
N PRO A 845 -16.57 1.70 11.25
CA PRO A 845 -15.75 1.78 12.45
C PRO A 845 -16.45 1.13 13.63
N ASN A 846 -15.66 0.53 14.52
CA ASN A 846 -16.19 -0.01 15.76
C ASN A 846 -16.62 1.12 16.73
N GLY A 847 -17.78 0.98 17.35
CA GLY A 847 -18.24 1.88 18.42
C GLY A 847 -18.90 3.19 17.98
N VAL A 848 -19.10 3.41 16.68
CA VAL A 848 -19.86 4.57 16.14
C VAL A 848 -21.16 4.12 15.46
N PRO A 849 -22.13 5.03 15.21
CA PRO A 849 -23.35 4.67 14.50
C PRO A 849 -23.08 4.07 13.12
N ALA A 850 -23.86 3.07 12.71
CA ALA A 850 -23.62 2.30 11.48
C ALA A 850 -23.61 3.16 10.20
N VAL A 851 -24.35 4.27 10.19
CA VAL A 851 -24.41 5.24 9.09
C VAL A 851 -23.12 6.06 8.85
N PHE A 852 -22.05 5.80 9.62
CA PHE A 852 -20.69 6.30 9.37
C PHE A 852 -19.80 5.28 8.66
N GLY A 853 -20.37 4.15 8.23
CA GLY A 853 -19.67 3.19 7.38
C GLY A 853 -19.59 3.61 5.91
N GLU A 854 -19.03 2.71 5.13
CA GLU A 854 -18.86 2.77 3.69
C GLU A 854 -19.64 1.60 3.09
N GLY A 855 -20.64 1.90 2.28
CA GLY A 855 -21.37 0.89 1.52
C GLY A 855 -20.51 0.34 0.39
N PHE A 856 -20.63 -0.97 0.15
CA PHE A 856 -19.99 -1.62 -0.97
C PHE A 856 -20.97 -2.46 -1.79
N ILE A 857 -20.59 -2.68 -3.04
CA ILE A 857 -21.08 -3.75 -3.91
C ILE A 857 -19.90 -4.66 -4.25
N TRP A 858 -20.15 -5.95 -4.38
CA TRP A 858 -19.17 -6.96 -4.71
C TRP A 858 -19.71 -7.91 -5.77
N THR A 859 -18.84 -8.28 -6.71
CA THR A 859 -19.00 -9.44 -7.58
C THR A 859 -17.67 -10.18 -7.64
N GLU A 860 -17.69 -11.46 -8.03
CA GLU A 860 -16.45 -12.23 -8.20
C GLU A 860 -15.48 -11.56 -9.20
N ALA A 861 -16.02 -10.93 -10.24
CA ALA A 861 -15.23 -10.30 -11.29
C ALA A 861 -14.61 -8.96 -10.87
N LEU A 862 -15.22 -8.24 -9.93
CA LEU A 862 -14.86 -6.86 -9.58
C LEU A 862 -14.23 -6.71 -8.20
N GLY A 863 -14.37 -7.71 -7.34
CA GLY A 863 -14.05 -7.53 -5.93
C GLY A 863 -14.96 -6.48 -5.29
N ILE A 864 -14.49 -5.87 -4.20
CA ILE A 864 -15.24 -4.83 -3.48
C ILE A 864 -15.08 -3.50 -4.21
N LEU A 865 -16.20 -2.89 -4.56
CA LEU A 865 -16.26 -1.50 -5.02
C LEU A 865 -17.06 -0.65 -4.03
N ASN A 866 -16.66 0.61 -3.85
CA ASN A 866 -17.46 1.56 -3.10
C ASN A 866 -18.80 1.78 -3.83
N LEU A 867 -19.92 1.65 -3.11
CA LEU A 867 -21.25 1.72 -3.72
C LEU A 867 -21.55 3.10 -4.33
N ASN A 868 -21.01 4.17 -3.75
CA ASN A 868 -21.19 5.54 -4.27
C ASN A 868 -20.45 5.72 -5.58
N ASP A 869 -19.20 5.24 -5.65
CA ASP A 869 -18.37 5.35 -6.84
C ASP A 869 -18.93 4.48 -7.97
N TYR A 870 -19.38 3.26 -7.63
CA TYR A 870 -20.05 2.37 -8.58
C TYR A 870 -21.31 3.01 -9.18
N ALA A 871 -22.21 3.54 -8.34
CA ALA A 871 -23.41 4.22 -8.80
C ALA A 871 -23.10 5.46 -9.66
N THR A 872 -22.06 6.23 -9.29
CA THR A 872 -21.63 7.41 -10.06
C THR A 872 -21.03 7.01 -11.41
N THR A 873 -20.31 5.89 -11.47
CA THR A 873 -19.75 5.34 -12.72
C THR A 873 -20.86 4.90 -13.68
N LEU A 874 -21.96 4.39 -13.12
CA LEU A 874 -23.19 4.13 -13.87
C LEU A 874 -23.94 5.43 -14.27
N GLY A 875 -23.45 6.63 -13.94
CA GLY A 875 -24.10 7.88 -14.29
C GLY A 875 -25.29 8.26 -13.41
N ILE A 876 -25.50 7.56 -12.28
CA ILE A 876 -26.63 7.79 -11.38
C ILE A 876 -26.36 9.05 -10.53
N ASP A 877 -27.30 10.01 -10.56
CA ASP A 877 -27.25 11.18 -9.67
C ASP A 877 -27.60 10.78 -8.23
N LEU A 878 -26.58 10.80 -7.36
CA LEU A 878 -26.73 10.49 -5.93
C LEU A 878 -27.45 11.59 -5.14
N GLN A 879 -27.82 12.72 -5.74
CA GLN A 879 -28.58 13.81 -5.10
C GLN A 879 -27.92 14.33 -3.81
N GLY A 880 -26.59 14.23 -3.72
CA GLY A 880 -25.81 14.61 -2.54
C GLY A 880 -25.96 13.66 -1.34
N VAL A 881 -26.46 12.45 -1.55
CA VAL A 881 -26.58 11.40 -0.53
C VAL A 881 -25.39 10.46 -0.59
N ASN A 882 -24.80 10.18 0.56
CA ASN A 882 -23.80 9.13 0.74
C ASN A 882 -24.49 7.82 1.13
N LEU A 883 -24.37 6.80 0.29
CA LEU A 883 -24.96 5.46 0.44
C LEU A 883 -24.12 4.62 1.41
N SER A 884 -24.15 4.96 2.69
CA SER A 884 -23.24 4.40 3.71
C SER A 884 -23.62 3.02 4.24
N LEU A 885 -24.90 2.65 4.18
CA LEU A 885 -25.41 1.42 4.79
C LEU A 885 -26.45 0.73 3.88
N PRO A 886 -26.04 0.07 2.78
CA PRO A 886 -26.91 -0.89 2.11
C PRO A 886 -27.23 -2.03 3.08
N LEU A 887 -28.48 -2.49 3.05
CA LEU A 887 -29.01 -3.47 4.00
C LEU A 887 -29.67 -4.68 3.32
N ASP A 888 -29.97 -4.58 2.01
CA ASP A 888 -30.50 -5.66 1.20
C ASP A 888 -30.33 -5.35 -0.31
N ILE A 889 -30.38 -6.39 -1.14
CA ILE A 889 -30.43 -6.29 -2.61
C ILE A 889 -31.54 -7.22 -3.13
N SER A 890 -32.25 -6.80 -4.17
CA SER A 890 -33.30 -7.61 -4.77
C SER A 890 -32.74 -8.88 -5.39
N ALA A 891 -33.53 -9.95 -5.41
CA ALA A 891 -33.12 -11.24 -5.96
C ALA A 891 -32.69 -11.15 -7.43
N ASP A 892 -33.33 -10.29 -8.23
CA ASP A 892 -32.89 -10.02 -9.60
C ASP A 892 -31.60 -9.18 -9.73
N GLY A 893 -31.02 -8.74 -8.60
CA GLY A 893 -29.76 -7.99 -8.54
C GLY A 893 -29.87 -6.51 -8.93
N THR A 894 -31.08 -6.00 -9.21
CA THR A 894 -31.26 -4.68 -9.86
C THR A 894 -31.51 -3.54 -8.88
N THR A 895 -31.87 -3.84 -7.63
CA THR A 895 -32.30 -2.84 -6.65
C THR A 895 -31.61 -3.06 -5.31
N ILE A 896 -30.90 -2.03 -4.83
CA ILE A 896 -30.26 -2.02 -3.51
C ILE A 896 -31.04 -1.07 -2.61
N VAL A 897 -31.30 -1.48 -1.36
CA VAL A 897 -31.97 -0.62 -0.37
C VAL A 897 -31.13 -0.46 0.88
N GLY A 898 -31.34 0.65 1.60
CA GLY A 898 -30.62 0.88 2.84
C GLY A 898 -30.84 2.26 3.43
N THR A 899 -29.86 2.68 4.24
CA THR A 899 -29.80 4.00 4.87
C THR A 899 -28.53 4.71 4.42
N GLY A 900 -28.66 5.97 4.04
CA GLY A 900 -27.56 6.86 3.70
C GLY A 900 -27.56 8.12 4.55
N LYS A 901 -26.73 9.07 4.18
CA LYS A 901 -26.69 10.43 4.76
C LYS A 901 -26.83 11.49 3.69
N ASP A 902 -27.69 12.46 3.91
CA ASP A 902 -27.79 13.62 3.04
C ASP A 902 -26.66 14.63 3.26
N SER A 903 -26.65 15.69 2.46
CA SER A 903 -25.68 16.79 2.55
C SER A 903 -25.70 17.57 3.89
N ASN A 904 -26.74 17.43 4.71
CA ASN A 904 -26.82 18.00 6.06
C ASN A 904 -26.29 17.05 7.14
N GLY A 905 -25.99 15.80 6.77
CA GLY A 905 -25.56 14.72 7.67
C GLY A 905 -26.72 13.97 8.33
N ASP A 906 -27.97 14.24 7.91
CA ASP A 906 -29.15 13.56 8.41
C ASP A 906 -29.31 12.20 7.73
N SER A 907 -29.78 11.19 8.47
CA SER A 907 -30.02 9.86 7.91
C SER A 907 -31.24 9.86 7.00
N VAL A 908 -31.11 9.23 5.83
CA VAL A 908 -32.19 9.08 4.84
C VAL A 908 -32.28 7.62 4.37
N GLY A 909 -33.50 7.11 4.21
CA GLY A 909 -33.72 5.83 3.55
C GLY A 909 -33.55 5.96 2.04
N PHE A 910 -32.96 4.96 1.39
CA PHE A 910 -32.79 4.96 -0.06
C PHE A 910 -33.23 3.64 -0.72
N VAL A 911 -33.62 3.77 -1.98
CA VAL A 911 -33.76 2.69 -2.96
C VAL A 911 -32.92 3.10 -4.17
N LEU A 912 -31.87 2.34 -4.46
CA LEU A 912 -30.97 2.54 -5.60
C LEU A 912 -31.32 1.51 -6.68
N LYS A 913 -31.70 1.99 -7.86
CA LYS A 913 -31.97 1.19 -9.05
C LYS A 913 -30.73 1.21 -9.95
N LEU A 914 -30.19 0.03 -10.27
CA LEU A 914 -28.96 -0.10 -11.07
C LEU A 914 -29.23 -0.29 -12.58
N GLU A 915 -30.50 -0.35 -12.97
CA GLU A 915 -31.06 -0.97 -14.18
C GLU A 915 -30.99 -2.50 -14.17
N PRO A 916 -32.02 -3.21 -14.68
CA PRO A 916 -31.86 -4.61 -15.07
C PRO A 916 -30.78 -4.71 -16.13
N THR A 917 -29.89 -5.70 -16.01
CA THR A 917 -29.19 -6.22 -17.19
C THR A 917 -30.29 -6.57 -18.18
N ILE A 918 -30.46 -5.75 -19.23
CA ILE A 918 -31.32 -6.09 -20.35
C ILE A 918 -30.58 -7.18 -21.14
N LEU A 919 -30.55 -8.38 -20.55
CA LEU A 919 -30.70 -9.63 -21.26
C LEU A 919 -32.20 -9.98 -21.35
N ASP A 920 -33.05 -8.95 -21.37
CA ASP A 920 -34.26 -9.03 -22.18
C ASP A 920 -33.79 -9.04 -23.64
N THR A 921 -34.36 -9.90 -24.46
CA THR A 921 -34.34 -9.63 -25.89
C THR A 921 -34.94 -8.25 -26.05
N GLU A 922 -34.22 -7.27 -26.59
CA GLU A 922 -34.76 -5.94 -26.82
C GLU A 922 -36.24 -6.05 -27.21
N ASP A 923 -37.16 -5.61 -26.34
CA ASP A 923 -38.37 -5.00 -26.86
C ASP A 923 -37.84 -3.67 -27.41
N ILE A 924 -37.12 -3.74 -28.55
CA ILE A 924 -36.99 -2.60 -29.43
C ILE A 924 -38.44 -2.23 -29.61
N THR A 925 -38.78 -1.01 -29.24
CA THR A 925 -39.82 -0.27 -29.93
C THR A 925 -39.43 -0.11 -31.40
N ALA A 926 -39.26 -1.23 -32.12
CA ALA A 926 -39.47 -1.32 -33.53
C ALA A 926 -40.96 -1.09 -33.67
N ASN A 927 -41.31 -0.03 -34.40
CA ASN A 927 -42.67 0.39 -34.69
C ASN A 927 -43.49 -0.63 -35.52
N THR A 928 -43.29 -1.94 -35.33
CA THR A 928 -44.04 -3.02 -35.96
C THR A 928 -44.82 -3.80 -34.92
N GLN A 929 -46.11 -3.49 -34.77
CA GLN A 929 -46.99 -4.26 -33.89
C GLN A 929 -47.38 -5.58 -34.57
N PHE A 930 -47.08 -6.70 -33.91
CA PHE A 930 -47.60 -8.01 -34.27
C PHE A 930 -48.73 -8.40 -33.30
N ALA A 931 -49.76 -9.09 -33.79
CA ALA A 931 -50.85 -9.61 -32.98
C ALA A 931 -51.23 -11.01 -33.44
N ILE A 932 -51.55 -11.88 -32.46
CA ILE A 932 -52.15 -13.20 -32.72
C ILE A 932 -53.55 -13.29 -32.13
N TYR A 933 -54.51 -13.83 -32.89
CA TYR A 933 -55.88 -14.00 -32.39
C TYR A 933 -56.69 -15.07 -33.16
N PRO A 934 -57.69 -15.69 -32.52
CA PRO A 934 -57.96 -15.61 -31.10
C PRO A 934 -56.90 -16.37 -30.30
N ASN A 935 -56.61 -15.93 -29.08
CA ASN A 935 -55.84 -16.68 -28.10
C ASN A 935 -56.61 -16.66 -26.77
N PRO A 936 -57.12 -17.79 -26.26
CA PRO A 936 -56.91 -19.17 -26.73
C PRO A 936 -57.51 -19.50 -28.12
N ALA A 937 -56.83 -20.34 -28.89
CA ALA A 937 -57.20 -20.76 -30.25
C ALA A 937 -57.65 -22.23 -30.31
N GLU A 938 -58.57 -22.56 -31.21
CA GLU A 938 -59.06 -23.94 -31.38
C GLU A 938 -58.50 -24.60 -32.66
N ASN A 939 -58.81 -24.08 -33.85
CA ASN A 939 -58.38 -24.70 -35.12
C ASN A 939 -57.51 -23.79 -35.98
N VAL A 940 -57.62 -22.48 -35.79
CA VAL A 940 -56.96 -21.46 -36.60
C VAL A 940 -56.42 -20.38 -35.68
N LEU A 941 -55.19 -19.95 -35.94
CA LEU A 941 -54.55 -18.78 -35.35
C LEU A 941 -54.34 -17.74 -36.46
N ASN A 942 -54.93 -16.56 -36.33
CA ASN A 942 -54.60 -15.44 -37.21
C ASN A 942 -53.38 -14.73 -36.66
N VAL A 943 -52.44 -14.40 -37.54
CA VAL A 943 -51.26 -13.59 -37.23
C VAL A 943 -51.33 -12.34 -38.10
N LYS A 944 -51.19 -11.17 -37.48
CA LYS A 944 -51.28 -9.86 -38.11
C LYS A 944 -50.05 -9.03 -37.74
N GLY A 945 -49.50 -8.30 -38.69
CA GLY A 945 -48.41 -7.35 -38.51
C GLY A 945 -48.63 -6.07 -39.32
N ASP A 946 -48.02 -4.97 -38.88
CA ASP A 946 -48.05 -3.70 -39.63
C ASP A 946 -47.12 -3.71 -40.87
N THR A 947 -46.18 -4.66 -40.93
CA THR A 947 -45.29 -4.96 -42.07
C THR A 947 -45.53 -6.38 -42.61
N THR A 948 -44.96 -6.69 -43.78
CA THR A 948 -45.12 -8.02 -44.41
C THR A 948 -44.42 -9.08 -43.56
N ILE A 949 -45.17 -10.10 -43.12
CA ILE A 949 -44.65 -11.20 -42.32
C ILE A 949 -43.99 -12.22 -43.25
N ASP A 950 -42.74 -12.59 -42.96
CA ASP A 950 -42.00 -13.60 -43.71
C ASP A 950 -42.42 -15.00 -43.29
N SER A 951 -42.42 -15.28 -41.98
CA SER A 951 -42.76 -16.60 -41.46
C SER A 951 -43.38 -16.60 -40.06
N VAL A 952 -44.06 -17.70 -39.74
CA VAL A 952 -44.56 -18.04 -38.41
C VAL A 952 -44.12 -19.46 -38.06
N THR A 953 -43.48 -19.60 -36.90
CA THR A 953 -43.02 -20.87 -36.35
C THR A 953 -43.68 -21.12 -35.00
N ILE A 954 -44.18 -22.33 -34.76
CA ILE A 954 -44.76 -22.73 -33.47
C ILE A 954 -43.85 -23.80 -32.86
N TYR A 955 -43.50 -23.61 -31.60
CA TYR A 955 -42.67 -24.50 -30.80
C TYR A 955 -43.48 -25.10 -29.64
N SER A 956 -43.14 -26.32 -29.23
CA SER A 956 -43.55 -26.87 -27.94
C SER A 956 -42.90 -26.10 -26.79
N ILE A 957 -43.40 -26.26 -25.56
CA ILE A 957 -42.76 -25.69 -24.35
C ILE A 957 -41.33 -26.20 -24.10
N THR A 958 -40.92 -27.30 -24.74
CA THR A 958 -39.56 -27.85 -24.65
C THR A 958 -38.67 -27.40 -25.81
N GLY A 959 -39.08 -26.38 -26.58
CA GLY A 959 -38.31 -25.82 -27.69
C GLY A 959 -38.36 -26.59 -29.01
N GLN A 960 -39.14 -27.68 -29.11
CA GLN A 960 -39.25 -28.44 -30.36
C GLN A 960 -40.13 -27.69 -31.36
N GLN A 961 -39.64 -27.43 -32.58
CA GLN A 961 -40.47 -26.88 -33.65
C GLN A 961 -41.58 -27.87 -34.03
N VAL A 962 -42.83 -27.48 -33.83
CA VAL A 962 -44.03 -28.29 -34.13
C VAL A 962 -44.77 -27.83 -35.39
N LEU A 963 -44.60 -26.58 -35.82
CA LEU A 963 -45.20 -26.04 -37.05
C LEU A 963 -44.35 -24.89 -37.61
N PHE A 964 -44.24 -24.79 -38.92
CA PHE A 964 -43.60 -23.68 -39.64
C PHE A 964 -44.46 -23.30 -40.83
N THR A 965 -44.62 -22.01 -41.10
CA THR A 965 -45.43 -21.49 -42.21
C THR A 965 -44.84 -20.20 -42.74
N GLU A 966 -44.51 -20.15 -44.03
CA GLU A 966 -44.19 -18.91 -44.74
C GLU A 966 -45.48 -18.15 -45.10
N ILE A 967 -45.47 -16.82 -44.96
CA ILE A 967 -46.69 -16.00 -45.04
C ILE A 967 -46.64 -15.00 -46.20
N ALA A 968 -45.55 -14.25 -46.35
CA ALA A 968 -45.35 -13.18 -47.33
C ALA A 968 -46.56 -12.22 -47.45
N ALA A 969 -47.19 -11.88 -46.32
CA ALA A 969 -48.37 -11.01 -46.22
C ALA A 969 -48.45 -10.33 -44.84
N GLN A 970 -49.17 -9.22 -44.72
CA GLN A 970 -49.39 -8.51 -43.44
C GLN A 970 -50.38 -9.23 -42.49
N GLU A 971 -51.22 -10.12 -43.01
CA GLU A 971 -52.16 -10.91 -42.19
C GLU A 971 -52.37 -12.29 -42.81
N LYS A 972 -52.42 -13.33 -41.96
CA LYS A 972 -52.64 -14.71 -42.40
C LYS A 972 -53.27 -15.57 -41.32
N ALA A 973 -54.21 -16.42 -41.75
CA ALA A 973 -54.74 -17.50 -40.94
C ALA A 973 -53.84 -18.75 -41.05
N VAL A 974 -53.26 -19.18 -39.92
CA VAL A 974 -52.46 -20.40 -39.77
C VAL A 974 -53.33 -21.51 -39.18
N THR A 975 -53.39 -22.67 -39.85
CA THR A 975 -54.18 -23.81 -39.36
C THR A 975 -53.38 -24.60 -38.32
N ILE A 976 -53.93 -24.74 -37.12
CA ILE A 976 -53.27 -25.37 -35.96
C ILE A 976 -54.03 -26.60 -35.43
N SER A 977 -55.00 -27.11 -36.17
CA SER A 977 -55.86 -28.23 -35.75
C SER A 977 -55.11 -29.54 -35.47
N ALA A 978 -53.90 -29.70 -36.02
CA ALA A 978 -53.04 -30.87 -35.78
C ALA A 978 -52.31 -30.82 -34.42
N LEU A 979 -52.24 -29.65 -33.78
CA LEU A 979 -51.62 -29.50 -32.47
C LEU A 979 -52.54 -30.03 -31.36
N ARG A 980 -51.96 -30.72 -30.37
CA ARG A 980 -52.71 -31.18 -29.19
C ARG A 980 -53.07 -29.99 -28.30
N ALA A 981 -54.14 -30.09 -27.51
CA ALA A 981 -54.45 -29.10 -26.48
C ALA A 981 -53.26 -28.90 -25.54
N GLY A 982 -52.90 -27.65 -25.25
CA GLY A 982 -51.70 -27.32 -24.51
C GLY A 982 -51.17 -25.92 -24.80
N MET A 983 -50.06 -25.58 -24.14
CA MET A 983 -49.35 -24.31 -24.33
C MET A 983 -48.27 -24.47 -25.40
N TYR A 984 -48.11 -23.47 -26.25
CA TYR A 984 -47.10 -23.41 -27.29
C TYR A 984 -46.51 -21.99 -27.36
N ILE A 985 -45.33 -21.86 -27.97
CA ILE A 985 -44.70 -20.57 -28.26
C ILE A 985 -44.77 -20.34 -29.76
N VAL A 986 -45.30 -19.19 -30.19
CA VAL A 986 -45.44 -18.80 -31.60
C VAL A 986 -44.48 -17.68 -31.89
N ASN A 987 -43.46 -17.91 -32.70
CA ASN A 987 -42.53 -16.89 -33.18
C ASN A 987 -42.98 -16.39 -34.56
N VAL A 988 -43.08 -15.08 -34.73
CA VAL A 988 -43.45 -14.37 -35.98
C VAL A 988 -42.25 -13.57 -36.45
N VAL A 989 -41.84 -13.70 -37.72
CA VAL A 989 -40.65 -13.03 -38.28
C VAL A 989 -41.03 -12.16 -39.48
N ALA A 990 -40.49 -10.93 -39.55
CA ALA A 990 -40.65 -9.99 -40.65
C ALA A 990 -39.37 -9.12 -40.83
N GLY A 991 -38.58 -9.41 -41.86
CA GLY A 991 -37.24 -8.85 -42.06
C GLY A 991 -36.32 -9.28 -40.92
N ASP A 992 -35.62 -8.30 -40.33
CA ASP A 992 -34.75 -8.50 -39.16
C ASP A 992 -35.53 -8.51 -37.83
N ASN A 993 -36.86 -8.27 -37.86
CA ASN A 993 -37.69 -8.25 -36.65
C ASN A 993 -38.35 -9.60 -36.39
N SER A 994 -38.39 -10.03 -35.12
CA SER A 994 -39.20 -11.19 -34.70
C SER A 994 -39.90 -10.95 -33.37
N LYS A 995 -41.07 -11.58 -33.15
CA LYS A 995 -41.79 -11.52 -31.86
C LYS A 995 -42.42 -12.86 -31.51
N SER A 996 -42.25 -13.26 -30.25
CA SER A 996 -42.83 -14.50 -29.72
C SER A 996 -44.10 -14.25 -28.92
N PHE A 997 -45.09 -15.14 -29.07
CA PHE A 997 -46.36 -15.11 -28.37
C PHE A 997 -46.64 -16.44 -27.70
N LYS A 998 -47.21 -16.39 -26.49
CA LYS A 998 -47.80 -17.57 -25.86
C LYS A 998 -49.12 -17.93 -26.54
N LEU A 999 -49.24 -19.15 -27.07
CA LEU A 999 -50.48 -19.69 -27.64
C LEU A 999 -51.09 -20.72 -26.69
N LEU A 1000 -52.35 -20.52 -26.32
CA LEU A 1000 -53.16 -21.51 -25.62
C LEU A 1000 -54.03 -22.25 -26.64
N LYS A 1001 -53.66 -23.49 -26.98
CA LYS A 1001 -54.44 -24.38 -27.86
C LYS A 1001 -55.48 -25.13 -27.01
N LYS A 1002 -56.76 -24.97 -27.37
CA LYS A 1002 -57.88 -25.71 -26.76
C LYS A 1002 -58.04 -27.12 -27.30
#